data_AF-A0AAN9VBX2-F1
#
_entry.id   AF-A0AAN9VBX2-F1
#
_cell.length_a   1.000
_cell.length_b   1.000
_cell.length_c   1.000
_cell.angle_alpha   90.00
_cell.angle_beta   90.00
_cell.angle_gamma   90.00
#
_symmetry.space_group_name_H-M   'P 1'
#
loop_
_entity.id
_entity.type
_entity.pdbx_description
1 polymer ?
#
loop_
_entity_poly.entity_id
_entity_poly.type
_entity_poly.pdbx_seq_one_letter_code
_entity_poly.pdbx_strand_id
1 'polypeptide(L)'
;MEKTQHLKAFIASASEYNRFKSEKFGSVVQRQLQILGVYTDYSIFDPDSSTAVEFYISLHELMSGLDCRSSLMWAAVTVLQQACHNSAARLALIQTYKFTPILTRILGTDLTHDKRIRLLQVLQELTYGIKISWQEAHLPFLISTLTQWIMTNEKEVVALSLGILVNLCYKNLPAIYTLMRCVDNKQFMRTVLNLQNESVNTQVQVCKLLIILEHLSGDIPPSDIINLIEATFATLKEAFKAKDIFLLHHIVDFFSDVRSNSQSCEVLRTYKRYYEDIESLLVLFDDQPDAERAGLLLEFLQQLVSLEVPSIIPLYPRLVKVNVPWIQTALACTQSLGLLRSIIVDVKKGTLNNTIKESVSVLLEEQLPVFLTMLDLGKGEDACPMNGETRSRITALLQLLREMCCIKNLSDKILSFINQTVVQKLCQGLILFDIKENSNLFQKDLIALNIYTLSFVAELAKHNGYWVNFFMELLSHQQILMVLAIGLYKGEENIKKEVLSLTGSLGFPVESFSPLAKSLCDLEPLVALPTGKSRTIVSQTGCDSQHELTPLFNITQEGRLDEFIAKLQQTLHNSEAKDIPMSSVMELYEYKLAAFGHSERALHASLEAVNNHATHLQHRLAQMNAEANRMHQLLYHSQQCVERLQRDKREISRLLESEKSTASQAHKSHVQDMKNKQKVINELNLVNEELRRNVLSLNEEKQSLEIKLKESQNQLATISAQASQYLGKIRSLEAKLKDQQAKLTDLTAEHTKLEGKLRKTEYLCQERETEIGQLKVANASLKDEASNLDVLVKSHERSLEEKDQEICNIQHQLRELQRIREMIYEISAGYGLMAFHLKISTF
;
A
#
# COMPACT_ATOMS: atom_id res chain seq x y z
N MET A 1 18.87 -9.42 18.37
CA MET A 1 20.11 -10.20 18.22
C MET A 1 20.63 -10.76 19.55
N GLU A 2 20.38 -10.10 20.70
CA GLU A 2 20.87 -10.59 22.02
C GLU A 2 20.18 -11.87 22.52
N LYS A 3 18.88 -12.07 22.23
CA LYS A 3 18.10 -13.22 22.72
C LYS A 3 18.71 -14.61 22.37
N THR A 4 19.32 -14.79 21.20
CA THR A 4 19.86 -16.10 20.77
C THR A 4 21.35 -16.29 21.05
N GLN A 5 22.00 -15.34 21.72
CA GLN A 5 23.44 -15.37 21.96
C GLN A 5 23.87 -16.54 22.85
N HIS A 6 23.08 -16.83 23.91
CA HIS A 6 23.35 -17.95 24.82
C HIS A 6 23.20 -19.31 24.13
N LEU A 7 22.21 -19.48 23.24
CA LEU A 7 22.06 -20.69 22.43
C LEU A 7 23.27 -20.90 21.49
N LYS A 8 23.68 -19.85 20.78
CA LYS A 8 24.85 -19.92 19.88
C LYS A 8 26.14 -20.22 20.63
N ALA A 9 26.32 -19.62 21.81
CA ALA A 9 27.48 -19.89 22.67
C ALA A 9 27.50 -21.34 23.16
N PHE A 10 26.34 -21.91 23.51
CA PHE A 10 26.22 -23.33 23.82
C PHE A 10 26.55 -24.20 22.62
N ILE A 11 25.97 -23.96 21.44
CA ILE A 11 26.20 -24.76 20.22
C ILE A 11 27.69 -24.82 19.88
N ALA A 12 28.38 -23.66 19.91
CA ALA A 12 29.81 -23.60 19.67
C ALA A 12 30.59 -24.43 20.72
N SER A 13 30.30 -24.24 22.01
CA SER A 13 30.96 -24.95 23.11
C SER A 13 30.71 -26.47 23.07
N ALA A 14 29.49 -26.89 22.71
CA ALA A 14 29.11 -28.29 22.59
C ALA A 14 29.82 -28.97 21.42
N SER A 15 29.95 -28.28 20.28
CA SER A 15 30.72 -28.78 19.13
C SER A 15 32.20 -28.97 19.46
N GLU A 16 32.79 -28.03 20.21
CA GLU A 16 34.18 -28.12 20.68
C GLU A 16 34.37 -29.26 21.69
N TYR A 17 33.42 -29.45 22.60
CA TYR A 17 33.44 -30.56 23.55
C TYR A 17 33.31 -31.92 22.85
N ASN A 18 32.41 -32.07 21.87
CA ASN A 18 32.27 -33.31 21.10
C ASN A 18 33.55 -33.64 20.31
N ARG A 19 34.30 -32.62 19.86
CA ARG A 19 35.57 -32.82 19.13
C ARG A 19 36.75 -33.18 20.04
N PHE A 20 36.86 -32.60 21.22
CA PHE A 20 38.06 -32.71 22.07
C PHE A 20 37.87 -33.48 23.38
N LYS A 21 36.64 -33.65 23.87
CA LYS A 21 36.28 -34.31 25.15
C LYS A 21 37.16 -33.90 26.35
N SER A 22 37.49 -32.62 26.46
CA SER A 22 38.32 -32.08 27.56
C SER A 22 37.46 -31.57 28.71
N GLU A 23 37.94 -31.74 29.96
CA GLU A 23 37.31 -31.19 31.17
C GLU A 23 37.16 -29.66 31.13
N LYS A 24 38.10 -28.94 30.50
CA LYS A 24 38.00 -27.48 30.33
C LYS A 24 36.76 -27.12 29.51
N PHE A 25 36.56 -27.76 28.36
CA PHE A 25 35.36 -27.55 27.53
C PHE A 25 34.10 -28.06 28.24
N GLY A 26 34.19 -29.15 29.00
CA GLY A 26 33.08 -29.65 29.83
C GLY A 26 32.60 -28.62 30.86
N SER A 27 33.52 -27.91 31.53
CA SER A 27 33.18 -26.85 32.48
C SER A 27 32.51 -25.64 31.83
N VAL A 28 32.92 -25.28 30.61
CA VAL A 28 32.32 -24.19 29.83
C VAL A 28 30.92 -24.57 29.37
N VAL A 29 30.73 -25.78 28.83
CA VAL A 29 29.40 -26.28 28.45
C VAL A 29 28.48 -26.37 29.66
N GLN A 30 28.97 -26.85 30.82
CA GLN A 30 28.19 -26.90 32.05
C GLN A 30 27.71 -25.51 32.47
N ARG A 31 28.58 -24.49 32.39
CA ARG A 31 28.21 -23.10 32.70
C ARG A 31 27.13 -22.58 31.75
N GLN A 32 27.23 -22.84 30.44
CA GLN A 32 26.22 -22.41 29.48
C GLN A 32 24.87 -23.11 29.73
N LEU A 33 24.88 -24.41 30.03
CA LEU A 33 23.66 -25.15 30.40
C LEU A 33 23.04 -24.63 31.70
N GLN A 34 23.84 -24.28 32.71
CA GLN A 34 23.32 -23.69 33.95
C GLN A 34 22.66 -22.33 33.71
N ILE A 35 23.22 -21.50 32.82
CA ILE A 35 22.62 -20.21 32.43
C ILE A 35 21.27 -20.45 31.75
N LEU A 36 21.22 -21.38 30.79
CA LEU A 36 19.99 -21.73 30.08
C LEU A 36 18.95 -22.39 31.00
N GLY A 37 19.39 -23.11 32.04
CA GLY A 37 18.53 -23.78 33.01
C GLY A 37 17.87 -22.86 34.04
N VAL A 38 18.26 -21.58 34.09
CA VAL A 38 17.67 -20.55 34.97
C VAL A 38 17.00 -19.44 34.14
N TYR A 39 17.03 -19.57 32.81
CA TYR A 39 16.56 -18.52 31.92
C TYR A 39 15.02 -18.45 31.90
N THR A 40 14.47 -17.26 32.18
CA THR A 40 13.02 -17.09 32.41
C THR A 40 12.20 -16.78 31.16
N ASP A 41 12.83 -16.34 30.06
CA ASP A 41 12.12 -16.09 28.80
C ASP A 41 12.14 -17.35 27.93
N TYR A 42 11.05 -18.11 28.01
CA TYR A 42 10.86 -19.41 27.36
C TYR A 42 10.75 -19.33 25.83
N SER A 43 10.58 -18.14 25.23
CA SER A 43 10.50 -17.96 23.77
C SER A 43 11.81 -18.29 23.06
N ILE A 44 12.93 -18.33 23.78
CA ILE A 44 14.23 -18.74 23.22
C ILE A 44 14.21 -20.19 22.72
N PHE A 45 13.36 -21.02 23.34
CA PHE A 45 13.23 -22.44 23.04
C PHE A 45 12.29 -22.75 21.86
N ASP A 46 11.76 -21.71 21.19
CA ASP A 46 10.81 -21.89 20.08
C ASP A 46 11.45 -22.62 18.88
N PRO A 47 10.87 -23.75 18.43
CA PRO A 47 11.45 -24.58 17.37
C PRO A 47 11.42 -23.93 15.98
N ASP A 48 10.67 -22.84 15.80
CA ASP A 48 10.60 -22.08 14.54
C ASP A 48 11.91 -21.34 14.23
N SER A 49 12.76 -21.16 15.23
CA SER A 49 14.07 -20.55 15.07
C SER A 49 15.11 -21.58 14.63
N SER A 50 15.78 -21.34 13.50
CA SER A 50 16.91 -22.18 13.05
C SER A 50 17.96 -22.43 14.14
N THR A 51 18.25 -21.43 14.97
CA THR A 51 19.19 -21.58 16.10
C THR A 51 18.67 -22.48 17.22
N ALA A 52 17.36 -22.55 17.43
CA ALA A 52 16.78 -23.47 18.42
C ALA A 52 16.83 -24.92 17.91
N VAL A 53 16.63 -25.15 16.61
CA VAL A 53 16.80 -26.47 15.99
C VAL A 53 18.22 -26.99 16.15
N GLU A 54 19.23 -26.18 15.80
CA GLU A 54 20.64 -26.52 16.00
C GLU A 54 20.98 -26.78 17.48
N PHE A 55 20.37 -26.02 18.40
CA PHE A 55 20.52 -26.20 19.84
C PHE A 55 20.02 -27.57 20.30
N TYR A 56 18.80 -27.97 19.92
CA TYR A 56 18.24 -29.26 20.34
C TYR A 56 19.01 -30.45 19.78
N ILE A 57 19.47 -30.38 18.53
CA ILE A 57 20.31 -31.42 17.94
C ILE A 57 21.64 -31.52 18.70
N SER A 58 22.30 -30.38 18.95
CA SER A 58 23.56 -30.33 19.71
C SER A 58 23.39 -30.87 21.14
N LEU A 59 22.26 -30.56 21.78
CA LEU A 59 21.93 -31.05 23.12
C LEU A 59 21.68 -32.57 23.11
N HIS A 60 20.98 -33.09 22.11
CA HIS A 60 20.71 -34.51 21.96
C HIS A 60 22.01 -35.30 21.73
N GLU A 61 22.89 -34.84 20.85
CA GLU A 61 24.21 -35.45 20.62
C GLU A 61 25.06 -35.45 21.89
N LEU A 62 25.10 -34.31 22.60
CA LEU A 62 25.82 -34.19 23.86
C LEU A 62 25.30 -35.22 24.88
N MET A 63 24.00 -35.25 25.15
CA MET A 63 23.42 -36.16 26.14
C MET A 63 23.55 -37.64 25.75
N SER A 64 23.54 -37.96 24.46
CA SER A 64 23.71 -39.33 23.97
C SER A 64 25.10 -39.89 24.33
N GLY A 65 26.13 -39.04 24.29
CA GLY A 65 27.53 -39.39 24.59
C GLY A 65 27.97 -39.24 26.05
N LEU A 66 27.10 -38.77 26.96
CA LEU A 66 27.45 -38.54 28.36
C LEU A 66 27.13 -39.72 29.29
N ASP A 67 27.95 -39.87 30.32
CA ASP A 67 27.68 -40.78 31.43
C ASP A 67 26.48 -40.30 32.25
N CYS A 68 25.59 -41.23 32.59
CA CYS A 68 24.34 -40.95 33.32
C CYS A 68 24.54 -40.34 34.72
N ARG A 69 25.74 -40.48 35.30
CA ARG A 69 26.11 -39.94 36.62
C ARG A 69 26.76 -38.56 36.57
N SER A 70 27.09 -38.05 35.38
CA SER A 70 27.81 -36.78 35.23
C SER A 70 26.97 -35.57 35.67
N SER A 71 27.60 -34.56 36.28
CA SER A 71 26.96 -33.27 36.61
C SER A 71 26.41 -32.58 35.36
N LEU A 72 27.09 -32.77 34.23
CA LEU A 72 26.71 -32.23 32.94
C LEU A 72 25.38 -32.79 32.42
N MET A 73 25.13 -34.10 32.61
CA MET A 73 23.84 -34.71 32.29
C MET A 73 22.70 -34.06 33.08
N TRP A 74 22.89 -33.80 34.38
CA TRP A 74 21.86 -33.18 35.21
C TRP A 74 21.66 -31.69 34.91
N ALA A 75 22.70 -30.98 34.46
CA ALA A 75 22.56 -29.63 33.93
C ALA A 75 21.71 -29.64 32.63
N ALA A 76 21.92 -30.61 31.74
CA ALA A 76 21.10 -30.79 30.54
C ALA A 76 19.64 -31.14 30.87
N VAL A 77 19.39 -32.02 31.84
CA VAL A 77 18.03 -32.33 32.34
C VAL A 77 17.34 -31.07 32.89
N THR A 78 18.09 -30.18 33.54
CA THR A 78 17.55 -28.89 34.03
C THR A 78 17.08 -28.01 32.87
N VAL A 79 17.86 -27.95 31.78
CA VAL A 79 17.48 -27.18 30.59
C VAL A 79 16.26 -27.80 29.89
N LEU A 80 16.18 -29.13 29.81
CA LEU A 80 14.99 -29.81 29.28
C LEU A 80 13.74 -29.48 30.09
N GLN A 81 13.83 -29.50 31.42
CA GLN A 81 12.74 -29.13 32.32
C GLN A 81 12.25 -27.69 32.04
N GLN A 82 13.16 -26.73 31.82
CA GLN A 82 12.76 -25.36 31.46
C GLN A 82 12.18 -25.26 30.05
N ALA A 83 12.75 -25.99 29.08
CA ALA A 83 12.24 -26.02 27.72
C ALA A 83 10.81 -26.59 27.63
N CYS A 84 10.45 -27.55 28.49
CA CYS A 84 9.10 -28.11 28.56
C CYS A 84 8.01 -27.12 29.01
N HIS A 85 8.37 -26.01 29.66
CA HIS A 85 7.41 -24.96 30.02
C HIS A 85 6.87 -24.23 28.79
N ASN A 86 7.59 -24.27 27.67
CA ASN A 86 7.10 -23.81 26.38
C ASN A 86 6.39 -24.97 25.65
N SER A 87 5.10 -24.78 25.34
CA SER A 87 4.26 -25.81 24.71
C SER A 87 4.76 -26.23 23.32
N ALA A 88 5.25 -25.29 22.51
CA ALA A 88 5.78 -25.57 21.17
C ALA A 88 7.12 -26.34 21.24
N ALA A 89 8.00 -25.92 22.15
CA ALA A 89 9.25 -26.61 22.43
C ALA A 89 9.00 -28.04 22.93
N ARG A 90 8.06 -28.23 23.86
CA ARG A 90 7.66 -29.55 24.37
C ARG A 90 7.21 -30.46 23.23
N LEU A 91 6.30 -30.02 22.37
CA LEU A 91 5.84 -30.82 21.23
C LEU A 91 7.01 -31.23 20.30
N ALA A 92 7.96 -30.32 20.06
CA ALA A 92 9.16 -30.62 19.29
C ALA A 92 10.10 -31.61 19.99
N LEU A 93 10.29 -31.50 21.31
CA LEU A 93 11.09 -32.43 22.12
C LEU A 93 10.52 -33.85 22.09
N ILE A 94 9.19 -33.98 22.08
CA ILE A 94 8.47 -35.26 22.04
C ILE A 94 8.51 -35.86 20.63
N GLN A 95 8.04 -35.10 19.64
CA GLN A 95 7.77 -35.63 18.32
C GLN A 95 8.99 -35.58 17.40
N THR A 96 9.78 -34.49 17.45
CA THR A 96 10.86 -34.21 16.49
C THR A 96 12.22 -34.66 17.00
N TYR A 97 12.57 -34.32 18.24
CA TYR A 97 13.90 -34.58 18.78
C TYR A 97 14.00 -35.89 19.59
N LYS A 98 12.87 -36.40 20.10
CA LYS A 98 12.73 -37.66 20.83
C LYS A 98 13.73 -37.81 21.99
N PHE A 99 13.61 -37.00 23.05
CA PHE A 99 14.49 -37.09 24.24
C PHE A 99 14.14 -38.21 25.24
N THR A 100 12.94 -38.79 25.16
CA THR A 100 12.45 -39.88 26.04
C THR A 100 13.40 -41.09 26.15
N PRO A 101 14.01 -41.61 25.05
CA PRO A 101 14.97 -42.71 25.12
C PRO A 101 16.21 -42.37 25.96
N ILE A 102 16.75 -41.15 25.83
CA ILE A 102 17.93 -40.71 26.59
C ILE A 102 17.62 -40.66 28.08
N LEU A 103 16.47 -40.08 28.45
CA LEU A 103 16.04 -40.00 29.85
C LEU A 103 15.74 -41.38 30.44
N THR A 104 15.19 -42.29 29.64
CA THR A 104 14.95 -43.68 30.03
C THR A 104 16.23 -44.38 30.47
N ARG A 105 17.36 -44.14 29.78
CA ARG A 105 18.67 -44.70 30.15
C ARG A 105 19.16 -44.28 31.55
N ILE A 106 18.72 -43.11 32.04
CA ILE A 106 19.12 -42.59 33.35
C ILE A 106 18.42 -43.33 34.50
N LEU A 107 17.22 -43.89 34.26
CA LEU A 107 16.39 -44.57 35.26
C LEU A 107 17.05 -45.83 35.86
N GLY A 108 18.03 -46.43 35.18
CA GLY A 108 18.68 -47.69 35.56
C GLY A 108 19.83 -47.61 36.57
N THR A 109 19.94 -46.54 37.36
CA THR A 109 21.03 -46.36 38.34
C THR A 109 20.49 -46.06 39.73
N ASP A 110 21.28 -46.31 40.78
CA ASP A 110 20.95 -45.96 42.19
C ASP A 110 20.77 -44.44 42.36
N LEU A 111 19.64 -43.93 41.86
CA LEU A 111 19.25 -42.53 41.93
C LEU A 111 18.78 -42.25 43.35
N THR A 112 19.20 -41.10 43.89
CA THR A 112 18.61 -40.55 45.11
C THR A 112 17.14 -40.23 44.88
N HIS A 113 16.34 -40.25 45.93
CA HIS A 113 14.89 -40.01 45.87
C HIS A 113 14.55 -38.70 45.11
N ASP A 114 15.21 -37.59 45.43
CA ASP A 114 15.01 -36.30 44.74
C ASP A 114 15.30 -36.35 43.23
N LYS A 115 16.35 -37.09 42.84
CA LYS A 115 16.73 -37.24 41.43
C LYS A 115 15.73 -38.12 40.68
N ARG A 116 15.13 -39.12 41.35
CA ARG A 116 14.05 -39.93 40.77
C ARG A 116 12.82 -39.07 40.51
N ILE A 117 12.35 -38.34 41.51
CA ILE A 117 11.19 -37.44 41.37
C ILE A 117 11.42 -36.46 40.22
N ARG A 118 12.58 -35.80 40.19
CA ARG A 118 12.89 -34.81 39.15
C ARG A 118 12.93 -35.41 37.74
N LEU A 119 13.53 -36.59 37.58
CA LEU A 119 13.58 -37.26 36.29
C LEU A 119 12.19 -37.73 35.85
N LEU A 120 11.38 -38.23 36.79
CA LEU A 120 10.01 -38.65 36.54
C LEU A 120 9.11 -37.46 36.14
N GLN A 121 9.27 -36.29 36.76
CA GLN A 121 8.53 -35.07 36.36
C GLN A 121 8.81 -34.70 34.89
N VAL A 122 10.07 -34.65 34.49
CA VAL A 122 10.45 -34.35 33.09
C VAL A 122 9.95 -35.43 32.13
N LEU A 123 10.04 -36.72 32.53
CA LEU A 123 9.49 -37.81 31.72
C LEU A 123 7.97 -37.74 31.60
N GLN A 124 7.25 -37.34 32.66
CA GLN A 124 5.81 -37.18 32.62
C GLN A 124 5.40 -36.10 31.60
N GLU A 125 6.13 -34.98 31.57
CA GLU A 125 5.93 -33.91 30.59
C GLU A 125 6.24 -34.34 29.15
N LEU A 126 7.31 -35.12 28.95
CA LEU A 126 7.75 -35.59 27.62
C LEU A 126 7.02 -36.85 27.11
N THR A 127 6.27 -37.53 27.97
CA THR A 127 5.42 -38.66 27.56
C THR A 127 3.99 -38.24 27.26
N TYR A 128 3.56 -37.07 27.74
CA TYR A 128 2.21 -36.56 27.46
C TYR A 128 2.04 -36.20 25.99
N GLY A 129 1.11 -36.88 25.31
CA GLY A 129 0.87 -36.71 23.86
C GLY A 129 1.89 -37.39 22.96
N ILE A 130 2.71 -38.31 23.50
CA ILE A 130 3.65 -39.12 22.71
C ILE A 130 2.88 -40.04 21.75
N LYS A 131 3.37 -40.13 20.50
CA LYS A 131 2.80 -41.01 19.48
C LYS A 131 3.81 -42.09 19.14
N ILE A 132 3.52 -43.31 19.57
CA ILE A 132 4.39 -44.47 19.39
C ILE A 132 3.82 -45.31 18.24
N SER A 133 4.44 -45.22 17.06
CA SER A 133 3.99 -45.92 15.85
C SER A 133 4.49 -47.37 15.76
N TRP A 134 5.59 -47.70 16.44
CA TRP A 134 6.17 -49.05 16.49
C TRP A 134 6.72 -49.34 17.89
N GLN A 135 7.14 -50.58 18.15
CA GLN A 135 7.79 -50.92 19.41
C GLN A 135 9.21 -50.33 19.46
N GLU A 136 9.41 -49.25 20.20
CA GLU A 136 10.73 -48.62 20.38
C GLU A 136 11.59 -49.38 21.41
N ALA A 137 12.92 -49.40 21.20
CA ALA A 137 13.88 -50.24 21.97
C ALA A 137 13.88 -49.98 23.48
N HIS A 138 13.58 -48.74 23.88
CA HIS A 138 13.65 -48.30 25.26
C HIS A 138 12.36 -48.62 26.05
N LEU A 139 11.25 -48.91 25.37
CA LEU A 139 9.95 -49.13 26.02
C LEU A 139 9.93 -50.33 26.98
N PRO A 140 10.50 -51.51 26.64
CA PRO A 140 10.50 -52.64 27.57
C PRO A 140 11.21 -52.34 28.89
N PHE A 141 12.34 -51.62 28.82
CA PHE A 141 13.11 -51.22 30.00
C PHE A 141 12.40 -50.13 30.81
N LEU A 142 11.80 -49.15 30.12
CA LEU A 142 11.02 -48.10 30.77
C LEU A 142 9.83 -48.67 31.54
N ILE A 143 9.02 -49.50 30.87
CA ILE A 143 7.80 -50.05 31.46
C ILE A 143 8.11 -51.01 32.61
N SER A 144 9.14 -51.86 32.49
CA SER A 144 9.56 -52.73 33.59
C SER A 144 10.04 -51.94 34.80
N THR A 145 10.79 -50.85 34.59
CA THR A 145 11.27 -50.00 35.69
C THR A 145 10.12 -49.24 36.36
N LEU A 146 9.21 -48.65 35.58
CA LEU A 146 8.04 -47.93 36.11
C LEU A 146 7.13 -48.86 36.91
N THR A 147 6.87 -50.07 36.40
CA THR A 147 6.02 -51.06 37.09
C THR A 147 6.65 -51.55 38.40
N GLN A 148 7.97 -51.73 38.44
CA GLN A 148 8.69 -51.99 39.69
C GLN A 148 8.55 -50.84 40.68
N TRP A 149 8.65 -49.59 40.22
CA TRP A 149 8.52 -48.41 41.09
C TRP A 149 7.07 -48.19 41.59
N ILE A 150 6.06 -48.56 40.81
CA ILE A 150 4.66 -48.58 41.26
C ILE A 150 4.43 -49.59 42.41
N MET A 151 5.22 -50.66 42.47
CA MET A 151 5.16 -51.64 43.56
C MET A 151 5.91 -51.18 44.83
N THR A 152 6.53 -50.00 44.84
CA THR A 152 7.21 -49.45 46.03
C THR A 152 6.25 -48.64 46.91
N ASN A 153 6.63 -48.40 48.18
CA ASN A 153 5.81 -47.63 49.12
C ASN A 153 6.02 -46.09 49.04
N GLU A 154 6.73 -45.60 48.03
CA GLU A 154 7.04 -44.17 47.87
C GLU A 154 5.91 -43.44 47.12
N LYS A 155 4.96 -42.85 47.84
CA LYS A 155 3.72 -42.26 47.27
C LYS A 155 3.93 -41.34 46.07
N GLU A 156 4.88 -40.42 46.13
CA GLU A 156 5.15 -39.47 45.03
C GLU A 156 5.75 -40.16 43.80
N VAL A 157 6.67 -41.10 44.00
CA VAL A 157 7.28 -41.89 42.94
C VAL A 157 6.24 -42.80 42.29
N VAL A 158 5.35 -43.41 43.09
CA VAL A 158 4.22 -44.21 42.60
C VAL A 158 3.29 -43.36 41.73
N ALA A 159 2.88 -42.18 42.20
CA ALA A 159 1.99 -41.30 41.46
C ALA A 159 2.58 -40.84 40.12
N LEU A 160 3.85 -40.42 40.10
CA LEU A 160 4.54 -40.00 38.88
C LEU A 160 4.78 -41.18 37.92
N SER A 161 5.20 -42.33 38.43
CA SER A 161 5.45 -43.52 37.62
C SER A 161 4.17 -44.04 36.97
N LEU A 162 3.06 -44.02 37.71
CA LEU A 162 1.74 -44.36 37.19
C LEU A 162 1.29 -43.35 36.12
N GLY A 163 1.50 -42.05 36.34
CA GLY A 163 1.19 -41.01 35.35
C GLY A 163 1.96 -41.17 34.05
N ILE A 164 3.25 -41.49 34.11
CA ILE A 164 4.07 -41.78 32.90
C ILE A 164 3.54 -43.03 32.20
N LEU A 165 3.21 -44.09 32.95
CA LEU A 165 2.70 -45.32 32.36
C LEU A 165 1.36 -45.09 31.64
N VAL A 166 0.45 -44.32 32.26
CA VAL A 166 -0.82 -43.90 31.63
C VAL A 166 -0.54 -43.14 30.33
N ASN A 167 0.36 -42.15 30.34
CA ASN A 167 0.73 -41.39 29.15
C ASN A 167 1.30 -42.28 28.03
N LEU A 168 2.16 -43.25 28.38
CA LEU A 168 2.74 -44.18 27.41
C LEU A 168 1.69 -45.11 26.79
N CYS A 169 0.75 -45.61 27.58
CA CYS A 169 -0.28 -46.54 27.11
C CYS A 169 -1.44 -45.83 26.37
N TYR A 170 -1.68 -44.56 26.66
CA TYR A 170 -2.77 -43.79 26.08
C TYR A 170 -2.65 -43.67 24.55
N LYS A 171 -3.65 -44.19 23.83
CA LYS A 171 -3.72 -44.24 22.35
C LYS A 171 -2.49 -44.88 21.66
N ASN A 172 -1.71 -45.68 22.40
CA ASN A 172 -0.45 -46.26 21.94
C ASN A 172 -0.47 -47.80 22.11
N LEU A 173 -1.03 -48.51 21.12
CA LEU A 173 -1.09 -49.97 21.13
C LEU A 173 0.28 -50.65 21.35
N PRO A 174 1.40 -50.20 20.74
CA PRO A 174 2.70 -50.84 20.97
C PRO A 174 3.16 -50.80 22.44
N ALA A 175 2.83 -49.74 23.16
CA ALA A 175 3.15 -49.61 24.58
C ALA A 175 2.28 -50.55 25.44
N ILE A 176 0.98 -50.68 25.12
CA ILE A 176 0.08 -51.64 25.77
C ILE A 176 0.61 -53.07 25.58
N TYR A 177 0.94 -53.47 24.35
CA TYR A 177 1.50 -54.82 24.11
C TYR A 177 2.82 -55.06 24.84
N THR A 178 3.66 -54.02 24.95
CA THR A 178 4.91 -54.12 25.70
C THR A 178 4.67 -54.29 27.20
N LEU A 179 3.73 -53.53 27.79
CA LEU A 179 3.30 -53.70 29.19
C LEU A 179 2.84 -55.13 29.46
N MET A 180 1.99 -55.67 28.59
CA MET A 180 1.45 -57.03 28.70
C MET A 180 2.51 -58.13 28.59
N ARG A 181 3.64 -57.84 27.93
CA ARG A 181 4.76 -58.76 27.81
C ARG A 181 5.72 -58.67 29.00
N CYS A 182 5.84 -57.49 29.60
CA CYS A 182 6.82 -57.20 30.64
C CYS A 182 6.33 -57.49 32.07
N VAL A 183 5.03 -57.67 32.29
CA VAL A 183 4.44 -57.73 33.64
C VAL A 183 3.44 -58.87 33.78
N ASP A 184 3.34 -59.47 34.97
CA ASP A 184 2.21 -60.34 35.32
C ASP A 184 0.93 -59.49 35.46
N ASN A 185 0.06 -59.61 34.45
CA ASN A 185 -1.20 -58.88 34.36
C ASN A 185 -2.06 -59.01 35.62
N LYS A 186 -2.09 -60.19 36.27
CA LYS A 186 -2.94 -60.41 37.45
C LYS A 186 -2.39 -59.70 38.68
N GLN A 187 -1.08 -59.79 38.89
CA GLN A 187 -0.41 -59.15 40.02
C GLN A 187 -0.44 -57.63 39.87
N PHE A 188 -0.19 -57.14 38.66
CA PHE A 188 -0.20 -55.72 38.36
C PHE A 188 -1.58 -55.10 38.55
N MET A 189 -2.63 -55.70 37.99
CA MET A 189 -4.00 -55.20 38.14
C MET A 189 -4.44 -55.17 39.61
N ARG A 190 -4.10 -56.19 40.42
CA ARG A 190 -4.36 -56.16 41.87
C ARG A 190 -3.64 -55.01 42.57
N THR A 191 -2.39 -54.75 42.20
CA THR A 191 -1.60 -53.66 42.79
C THR A 191 -2.21 -52.31 42.43
N VAL A 192 -2.56 -52.10 41.16
CA VAL A 192 -3.20 -50.88 40.65
C VAL A 192 -4.55 -50.63 41.35
N LEU A 193 -5.38 -51.65 41.55
CA LEU A 193 -6.65 -51.52 42.27
C LEU A 193 -6.46 -51.19 43.75
N ASN A 194 -5.44 -51.74 44.42
CA ASN A 194 -5.14 -51.39 45.82
C ASN A 194 -4.73 -49.92 45.98
N LEU A 195 -4.10 -49.33 44.96
CA LEU A 195 -3.64 -47.94 44.96
C LEU A 195 -4.80 -46.92 44.78
N GLN A 196 -6.01 -47.37 44.44
CA GLN A 196 -7.18 -46.51 44.18
C GLN A 196 -7.59 -45.66 45.40
N ASN A 197 -7.23 -46.07 46.63
CA ASN A 197 -7.64 -45.42 47.88
C ASN A 197 -6.55 -44.53 48.52
N GLU A 198 -5.36 -44.41 47.93
CA GLU A 198 -4.23 -43.73 48.59
C GLU A 198 -4.21 -42.21 48.41
N SER A 199 -4.59 -41.71 47.23
CA SER A 199 -4.67 -40.27 46.93
C SER A 199 -5.61 -40.00 45.76
N VAL A 200 -6.22 -38.82 45.71
CA VAL A 200 -7.17 -38.43 44.64
C VAL A 200 -6.48 -38.42 43.27
N ASN A 201 -5.22 -37.96 43.20
CA ASN A 201 -4.44 -37.96 41.96
C ASN A 201 -4.10 -39.38 41.48
N THR A 202 -3.70 -40.26 42.40
CA THR A 202 -3.44 -41.68 42.08
C THR A 202 -4.73 -42.36 41.64
N GLN A 203 -5.86 -42.09 42.30
CA GLN A 203 -7.17 -42.64 41.96
C GLN A 203 -7.57 -42.28 40.53
N VAL A 204 -7.42 -41.02 40.12
CA VAL A 204 -7.68 -40.61 38.74
C VAL A 204 -6.80 -41.41 37.78
N GLN A 205 -5.48 -41.45 37.99
CA GLN A 205 -4.54 -42.17 37.12
C GLN A 205 -4.82 -43.68 37.03
N VAL A 206 -5.21 -44.31 38.15
CA VAL A 206 -5.65 -45.71 38.20
C VAL A 206 -6.87 -45.90 37.32
N CYS A 207 -7.92 -45.10 37.50
CA CYS A 207 -9.11 -45.16 36.67
C CYS A 207 -8.78 -44.87 35.19
N LYS A 208 -7.81 -44.00 34.90
CA LYS A 208 -7.34 -43.77 33.53
C LYS A 208 -6.74 -45.01 32.90
N LEU A 209 -5.86 -45.67 33.65
CA LEU A 209 -5.20 -46.88 33.21
C LEU A 209 -6.21 -48.01 32.99
N LEU A 210 -7.20 -48.16 33.87
CA LEU A 210 -8.26 -49.16 33.73
C LEU A 210 -9.06 -48.98 32.44
N ILE A 211 -9.42 -47.75 32.10
CA ILE A 211 -10.14 -47.44 30.84
C ILE A 211 -9.26 -47.71 29.62
N ILE A 212 -7.96 -47.39 29.67
CA ILE A 212 -7.03 -47.72 28.58
C ILE A 212 -6.91 -49.24 28.40
N LEU A 213 -6.96 -49.99 29.49
CA LEU A 213 -6.83 -51.45 29.53
C LEU A 213 -8.17 -52.20 29.53
N GLU A 214 -9.29 -51.55 29.20
CA GLU A 214 -10.65 -52.11 29.27
C GLU A 214 -10.79 -53.47 28.55
N HIS A 215 -10.17 -53.59 27.37
CA HIS A 215 -10.15 -54.83 26.57
C HIS A 215 -9.43 -56.01 27.27
N LEU A 216 -8.69 -55.74 28.33
CA LEU A 216 -7.83 -56.68 29.06
C LEU A 216 -8.30 -56.90 30.51
N SER A 217 -8.90 -55.88 31.13
CA SER A 217 -9.46 -55.94 32.48
C SER A 217 -10.87 -56.53 32.55
N GLY A 218 -11.57 -56.61 31.41
CA GLY A 218 -13.01 -56.87 31.34
C GLY A 218 -13.83 -55.59 31.56
N ASP A 219 -15.15 -55.71 31.49
CA ASP A 219 -16.08 -54.58 31.70
C ASP A 219 -15.79 -53.90 33.05
N ILE A 220 -15.52 -52.60 32.99
CA ILE A 220 -15.24 -51.79 34.18
C ILE A 220 -16.55 -51.65 34.98
N PRO A 221 -16.55 -51.87 36.30
CA PRO A 221 -17.76 -51.74 37.07
C PRO A 221 -18.26 -50.29 37.01
N PRO A 222 -19.59 -50.07 36.92
CA PRO A 222 -20.15 -48.72 36.84
C PRO A 222 -19.84 -47.87 38.08
N SER A 223 -19.59 -48.50 39.23
CA SER A 223 -19.15 -47.82 40.46
C SER A 223 -17.79 -47.15 40.30
N ASP A 224 -16.84 -47.77 39.59
CA ASP A 224 -15.50 -47.20 39.40
C ASP A 224 -15.51 -46.02 38.44
N ILE A 225 -16.40 -46.03 37.45
CA ILE A 225 -16.63 -44.90 36.54
C ILE A 225 -17.27 -43.72 37.29
N ILE A 226 -18.20 -43.98 38.21
CA ILE A 226 -18.79 -42.93 39.07
C ILE A 226 -17.72 -42.36 40.02
N ASN A 227 -16.92 -43.21 40.65
CA ASN A 227 -15.80 -42.78 41.51
C ASN A 227 -14.77 -41.96 40.73
N LEU A 228 -14.52 -42.30 39.46
CA LEU A 228 -13.68 -41.51 38.57
C LEU A 228 -14.27 -40.10 38.37
N ILE A 229 -15.58 -39.95 38.16
CA ILE A 229 -16.20 -38.63 38.02
C ILE A 229 -15.96 -37.80 39.29
N GLU A 230 -16.24 -38.36 40.47
CA GLU A 230 -16.04 -37.67 41.76
C GLU A 230 -14.57 -37.25 41.93
N ALA A 231 -13.64 -38.16 41.64
CA ALA A 231 -12.21 -37.88 41.69
C ALA A 231 -11.77 -36.83 40.64
N THR A 232 -12.35 -36.84 39.43
CA THR A 232 -12.06 -35.83 38.40
C THR A 232 -12.54 -34.44 38.82
N PHE A 233 -13.73 -34.30 39.41
CA PHE A 233 -14.18 -33.01 39.93
C PHE A 233 -13.33 -32.52 41.11
N ALA A 234 -12.90 -33.40 42.01
CA ALA A 234 -12.02 -33.06 43.12
C ALA A 234 -10.62 -32.62 42.63
N THR A 235 -9.97 -33.42 41.78
CA THR A 235 -8.66 -33.10 41.20
C THR A 235 -8.70 -31.85 40.32
N LEU A 236 -9.78 -31.62 39.57
CA LEU A 236 -9.94 -30.41 38.77
C LEU A 236 -9.97 -29.16 39.67
N LYS A 237 -10.70 -29.19 40.79
CA LYS A 237 -10.73 -28.09 41.78
C LYS A 237 -9.36 -27.85 42.40
N GLU A 238 -8.63 -28.91 42.74
CA GLU A 238 -7.27 -28.82 43.30
C GLU A 238 -6.27 -28.28 42.29
N ALA A 239 -6.23 -28.83 41.08
CA ALA A 239 -5.37 -28.40 39.99
C ALA A 239 -5.61 -26.93 39.61
N PHE A 240 -6.88 -26.51 39.57
CA PHE A 240 -7.25 -25.14 39.27
C PHE A 240 -6.75 -24.14 40.32
N LYS A 241 -6.83 -24.51 41.61
CA LYS A 241 -6.29 -23.72 42.74
C LYS A 241 -4.76 -23.70 42.76
N ALA A 242 -4.13 -24.84 42.48
CA ALA A 242 -2.68 -24.99 42.41
C ALA A 242 -2.04 -24.34 41.17
N LYS A 243 -2.86 -23.90 40.20
CA LYS A 243 -2.44 -23.37 38.89
C LYS A 243 -1.67 -24.38 38.04
N ASP A 244 -1.97 -25.67 38.21
CA ASP A 244 -1.36 -26.75 37.44
C ASP A 244 -2.08 -26.94 36.10
N ILE A 245 -1.63 -26.22 35.07
CA ILE A 245 -2.18 -26.25 33.71
C ILE A 245 -2.03 -27.64 33.08
N PHE A 246 -0.97 -28.36 33.41
CA PHE A 246 -0.68 -29.68 32.83
C PHE A 246 -1.66 -30.73 33.34
N LEU A 247 -1.91 -30.76 34.65
CA LEU A 247 -2.90 -31.66 35.23
C LEU A 247 -4.30 -31.36 34.70
N LEU A 248 -4.65 -30.08 34.49
CA LEU A 248 -5.92 -29.67 33.87
C LEU A 248 -6.07 -30.25 32.46
N HIS A 249 -5.09 -30.03 31.58
CA HIS A 249 -5.08 -30.61 30.22
C HIS A 249 -5.31 -32.13 30.24
N HIS A 250 -4.58 -32.83 31.10
CA HIS A 250 -4.68 -34.27 31.18
C HIS A 250 -6.07 -34.73 31.64
N ILE A 251 -6.72 -34.01 32.56
CA ILE A 251 -8.08 -34.30 33.01
C ILE A 251 -9.09 -34.10 31.87
N VAL A 252 -9.00 -32.98 31.15
CA VAL A 252 -9.91 -32.62 30.05
C VAL A 252 -9.82 -33.60 28.88
N ASP A 253 -8.61 -33.93 28.45
CA ASP A 253 -8.41 -34.89 27.36
C ASP A 253 -9.00 -36.25 27.71
N PHE A 254 -8.66 -36.73 28.92
CA PHE A 254 -9.07 -38.04 29.36
C PHE A 254 -10.59 -38.15 29.52
N PHE A 255 -11.24 -37.12 30.08
CA PHE A 255 -12.70 -37.07 30.19
C PHE A 255 -13.37 -37.14 28.81
N SER A 256 -12.79 -36.51 27.79
CA SER A 256 -13.27 -36.60 26.40
C SER A 256 -13.27 -38.02 25.86
N ASP A 257 -12.26 -38.82 26.20
CA ASP A 257 -12.18 -40.22 25.77
C ASP A 257 -13.14 -41.11 26.53
N VAL A 258 -13.30 -40.91 27.85
CA VAL A 258 -14.31 -41.63 28.66
C VAL A 258 -15.71 -41.40 28.09
N ARG A 259 -16.01 -40.16 27.68
CA ARG A 259 -17.27 -39.82 27.01
C ARG A 259 -17.44 -40.49 25.65
N SER A 260 -16.35 -40.72 24.92
CA SER A 260 -16.38 -41.32 23.59
C SER A 260 -16.66 -42.83 23.63
N ASN A 261 -16.39 -43.50 24.76
CA ASN A 261 -16.80 -44.88 24.99
C ASN A 261 -18.31 -44.94 25.31
N SER A 262 -19.08 -45.69 24.49
CA SER A 262 -20.53 -45.83 24.62
C SER A 262 -20.97 -46.35 26.00
N GLN A 263 -20.27 -47.34 26.57
CA GLN A 263 -20.65 -47.93 27.86
C GLN A 263 -20.40 -46.95 29.01
N SER A 264 -19.23 -46.31 28.99
CA SER A 264 -18.88 -45.28 29.98
C SER A 264 -19.82 -44.09 29.89
N CYS A 265 -20.18 -43.64 28.67
CA CYS A 265 -21.10 -42.52 28.45
C CYS A 265 -22.50 -42.76 29.08
N GLU A 266 -23.04 -43.98 28.98
CA GLU A 266 -24.31 -44.32 29.65
C GLU A 266 -24.21 -44.25 31.17
N VAL A 267 -23.10 -44.74 31.74
CA VAL A 267 -22.85 -44.68 33.19
C VAL A 267 -22.65 -43.23 33.65
N LEU A 268 -21.90 -42.42 32.89
CA LEU A 268 -21.68 -40.99 33.18
C LEU A 268 -23.00 -40.22 33.33
N ARG A 269 -24.05 -40.57 32.57
CA ARG A 269 -25.38 -39.93 32.66
C ARG A 269 -26.11 -40.21 33.97
N THR A 270 -25.73 -41.25 34.71
CA THR A 270 -26.39 -41.65 35.97
C THR A 270 -25.90 -40.90 37.21
N TYR A 271 -24.81 -40.13 37.08
CA TYR A 271 -24.23 -39.37 38.19
C TYR A 271 -25.16 -38.25 38.67
N LYS A 272 -25.40 -38.19 39.99
CA LYS A 272 -26.45 -37.35 40.57
C LYS A 272 -25.99 -35.94 40.98
N ARG A 273 -24.69 -35.74 41.20
CA ARG A 273 -24.17 -34.50 41.82
C ARG A 273 -23.62 -33.48 40.82
N TYR A 274 -23.90 -33.63 39.53
CA TYR A 274 -23.47 -32.69 38.50
C TYR A 274 -23.81 -31.23 38.82
N TYR A 275 -25.00 -30.97 39.37
CA TYR A 275 -25.42 -29.61 39.71
C TYR A 275 -24.49 -28.96 40.75
N GLU A 276 -24.27 -29.64 41.88
CA GLU A 276 -23.43 -29.15 42.98
C GLU A 276 -21.97 -28.97 42.55
N ASP A 277 -21.44 -29.94 41.81
CA ASP A 277 -20.05 -29.93 41.38
C ASP A 277 -19.78 -28.84 40.35
N ILE A 278 -20.66 -28.67 39.36
CA ILE A 278 -20.54 -27.59 38.36
C ILE A 278 -20.73 -26.24 39.04
N GLU A 279 -21.70 -26.08 39.95
CA GLU A 279 -21.89 -24.83 40.67
C GLU A 279 -20.64 -24.46 41.48
N SER A 280 -20.03 -25.42 42.18
CA SER A 280 -18.79 -25.18 42.93
C SER A 280 -17.61 -24.81 42.03
N LEU A 281 -17.53 -25.36 40.81
CA LEU A 281 -16.53 -24.96 39.81
C LEU A 281 -16.78 -23.55 39.28
N LEU A 282 -18.04 -23.18 39.05
CA LEU A 282 -18.39 -21.84 38.57
C LEU A 282 -18.07 -20.77 39.63
N VAL A 283 -18.28 -21.07 40.91
CA VAL A 283 -17.84 -20.18 42.01
C VAL A 283 -16.33 -19.99 42.00
N LEU A 284 -15.55 -21.04 41.78
CA LEU A 284 -14.07 -20.93 41.66
C LEU A 284 -13.64 -20.17 40.41
N PHE A 285 -14.46 -20.18 39.36
CA PHE A 285 -14.17 -19.49 38.12
C PHE A 285 -14.47 -17.99 38.20
N ASP A 286 -15.36 -17.56 39.10
CA ASP A 286 -15.64 -16.14 39.36
C ASP A 286 -14.41 -15.39 39.93
N ASP A 287 -13.44 -16.11 40.52
CA ASP A 287 -12.19 -15.58 41.11
C ASP A 287 -11.12 -15.11 40.08
N GLN A 288 -11.50 -14.85 38.81
CA GLN A 288 -10.63 -14.36 37.72
C GLN A 288 -9.38 -15.23 37.43
N PRO A 289 -9.55 -16.39 36.77
CA PRO A 289 -8.44 -17.27 36.37
C PRO A 289 -7.57 -16.70 35.24
N ASP A 290 -6.40 -17.31 35.03
CA ASP A 290 -5.59 -17.03 33.83
C ASP A 290 -6.33 -17.55 32.58
N ALA A 291 -6.12 -16.89 31.44
CA ALA A 291 -6.82 -17.21 30.18
C ALA A 291 -6.72 -18.69 29.77
N GLU A 292 -5.57 -19.32 29.96
CA GLU A 292 -5.36 -20.74 29.61
C GLU A 292 -6.12 -21.68 30.55
N ARG A 293 -6.11 -21.39 31.86
CA ARG A 293 -6.90 -22.14 32.86
C ARG A 293 -8.40 -22.00 32.61
N ALA A 294 -8.82 -20.79 32.22
CA ALA A 294 -10.20 -20.51 31.86
C ALA A 294 -10.64 -21.33 30.64
N GLY A 295 -9.81 -21.35 29.59
CA GLY A 295 -10.05 -22.12 28.37
C GLY A 295 -10.24 -23.61 28.64
N LEU A 296 -9.40 -24.21 29.48
CA LEU A 296 -9.50 -25.64 29.82
C LEU A 296 -10.75 -25.99 30.62
N LEU A 297 -11.16 -25.12 31.55
CA LEU A 297 -12.42 -25.32 32.26
C LEU A 297 -13.62 -25.20 31.31
N LEU A 298 -13.60 -24.23 30.40
CA LEU A 298 -14.67 -24.06 29.40
C LEU A 298 -14.75 -25.26 28.47
N GLU A 299 -13.63 -25.86 28.08
CA GLU A 299 -13.58 -27.10 27.30
C GLU A 299 -14.16 -28.28 28.08
N PHE A 300 -13.81 -28.43 29.36
CA PHE A 300 -14.42 -29.44 30.23
C PHE A 300 -15.94 -29.28 30.34
N LEU A 301 -16.41 -28.06 30.57
CA LEU A 301 -17.84 -27.74 30.62
C LEU A 301 -18.53 -28.01 29.27
N GLN A 302 -17.85 -27.78 28.15
CA GLN A 302 -18.38 -28.10 26.82
C GLN A 302 -18.58 -29.61 26.66
N GLN A 303 -17.63 -30.42 27.14
CA GLN A 303 -17.74 -31.88 27.15
C GLN A 303 -18.88 -32.35 28.04
N LEU A 304 -19.11 -31.71 29.20
CA LEU A 304 -20.25 -32.00 30.07
C LEU A 304 -21.60 -31.66 29.43
N VAL A 305 -21.73 -30.49 28.79
CA VAL A 305 -22.97 -30.10 28.07
C VAL A 305 -23.28 -31.11 26.98
N SER A 306 -22.27 -31.59 26.25
CA SER A 306 -22.45 -32.58 25.20
C SER A 306 -22.90 -33.99 25.67
N LEU A 307 -22.86 -34.28 26.98
CA LEU A 307 -23.41 -35.53 27.54
C LEU A 307 -24.95 -35.51 27.60
N GLU A 308 -25.57 -34.34 27.39
CA GLU A 308 -27.02 -34.10 27.39
C GLU A 308 -27.68 -34.46 28.74
N VAL A 309 -26.99 -34.16 29.85
CA VAL A 309 -27.50 -34.48 31.19
C VAL A 309 -28.54 -33.43 31.63
N PRO A 310 -29.78 -33.83 31.98
CA PRO A 310 -30.87 -32.89 32.29
C PRO A 310 -30.62 -32.03 33.54
N SER A 311 -29.78 -32.48 34.48
CA SER A 311 -29.42 -31.70 35.68
C SER A 311 -28.55 -30.47 35.39
N ILE A 312 -27.94 -30.37 34.20
CA ILE A 312 -27.07 -29.24 33.81
C ILE A 312 -27.89 -28.11 33.18
N ILE A 313 -29.05 -28.43 32.59
CA ILE A 313 -29.94 -27.48 31.90
C ILE A 313 -30.26 -26.20 32.72
N PRO A 314 -30.57 -26.28 34.04
CA PRO A 314 -30.84 -25.09 34.85
C PRO A 314 -29.64 -24.14 34.98
N LEU A 315 -28.41 -24.62 34.76
CA LEU A 315 -27.18 -23.84 34.85
C LEU A 315 -26.80 -23.14 33.54
N TYR A 316 -27.49 -23.41 32.42
CA TYR A 316 -27.17 -22.84 31.11
C TYR A 316 -27.10 -21.30 31.11
N PRO A 317 -28.03 -20.55 31.73
CA PRO A 317 -27.93 -19.08 31.78
C PRO A 317 -26.70 -18.57 32.54
N ARG A 318 -26.31 -19.26 33.62
CA ARG A 318 -25.11 -18.93 34.39
C ARG A 318 -23.85 -19.25 33.59
N LEU A 319 -23.81 -20.39 32.89
CA LEU A 319 -22.72 -20.77 32.00
C LEU A 319 -22.51 -19.74 30.88
N VAL A 320 -23.59 -19.28 30.24
CA VAL A 320 -23.50 -18.22 29.22
C VAL A 320 -22.91 -16.95 29.81
N LYS A 321 -23.41 -16.47 30.96
CA LYS A 321 -22.92 -15.24 31.61
C LYS A 321 -21.43 -15.32 31.96
N VAL A 322 -20.99 -16.43 32.51
CA VAL A 322 -19.60 -16.67 32.91
C VAL A 322 -18.66 -16.79 31.71
N ASN A 323 -19.17 -17.27 30.59
CA ASN A 323 -18.39 -17.51 29.37
C ASN A 323 -18.17 -16.24 28.53
N VAL A 324 -19.09 -15.28 28.57
CA VAL A 324 -19.09 -14.07 27.73
C VAL A 324 -17.78 -13.25 27.81
N PRO A 325 -17.19 -12.99 28.99
CA PRO A 325 -15.93 -12.24 29.09
C PRO A 325 -14.75 -12.88 28.33
N TRP A 326 -14.78 -14.20 28.14
CA TRP A 326 -13.66 -14.96 27.56
C TRP A 326 -13.68 -14.99 26.03
N ILE A 327 -14.76 -14.53 25.41
CA ILE A 327 -14.92 -14.47 23.95
C ILE A 327 -13.82 -13.60 23.31
N GLN A 328 -13.43 -12.49 23.95
CA GLN A 328 -12.40 -11.58 23.44
C GLN A 328 -10.96 -12.04 23.77
N THR A 329 -10.81 -13.04 24.61
CA THR A 329 -9.50 -13.47 25.11
C THR A 329 -8.89 -14.55 24.22
N ALA A 330 -7.70 -14.29 23.71
CA ALA A 330 -7.00 -15.10 22.72
C ALA A 330 -7.00 -16.62 22.97
N LEU A 331 -6.60 -17.04 24.16
CA LEU A 331 -6.35 -18.44 24.53
C LEU A 331 -7.61 -19.21 24.95
N ALA A 332 -8.70 -18.51 25.28
CA ALA A 332 -9.96 -19.10 25.76
C ALA A 332 -11.12 -18.95 24.75
N CYS A 333 -10.94 -18.14 23.70
CA CYS A 333 -11.98 -17.78 22.75
C CYS A 333 -12.58 -19.00 22.02
N THR A 334 -11.74 -19.93 21.54
CA THR A 334 -12.21 -21.10 20.78
C THR A 334 -13.03 -22.04 21.65
N GLN A 335 -12.58 -22.30 22.89
CA GLN A 335 -13.28 -23.12 23.88
C GLN A 335 -14.57 -22.43 24.35
N SER A 336 -14.52 -21.11 24.56
CA SER A 336 -15.67 -20.28 24.89
C SER A 336 -16.78 -20.38 23.83
N LEU A 337 -16.42 -20.16 22.56
CA LEU A 337 -17.36 -20.28 21.44
C LEU A 337 -17.87 -21.71 21.27
N GLY A 338 -17.03 -22.71 21.52
CA GLY A 338 -17.39 -24.13 21.52
C GLY A 338 -18.46 -24.46 22.57
N LEU A 339 -18.32 -23.96 23.79
CA LEU A 339 -19.32 -24.12 24.85
C LEU A 339 -20.67 -23.49 24.49
N LEU A 340 -20.66 -22.24 23.98
CA LEU A 340 -21.90 -21.59 23.54
C LEU A 340 -22.58 -22.37 22.42
N ARG A 341 -21.80 -22.89 21.46
CA ARG A 341 -22.32 -23.72 20.38
C ARG A 341 -23.02 -24.96 20.92
N SER A 342 -22.41 -25.69 21.85
CA SER A 342 -23.03 -26.88 22.45
C SER A 342 -24.36 -26.55 23.14
N ILE A 343 -24.42 -25.44 23.90
CA ILE A 343 -25.64 -24.99 24.56
C ILE A 343 -26.73 -24.67 23.52
N ILE A 344 -26.38 -24.01 22.41
CA ILE A 344 -27.33 -23.65 21.35
C ILE A 344 -27.85 -24.88 20.59
N VAL A 345 -26.99 -25.86 20.33
CA VAL A 345 -27.40 -27.13 19.71
C VAL A 345 -28.42 -27.85 20.58
N ASP A 346 -28.26 -27.84 21.90
CA ASP A 346 -29.27 -28.39 22.81
C ASP A 346 -30.57 -27.59 22.79
N VAL A 347 -30.49 -26.26 22.74
CA VAL A 347 -31.65 -25.36 22.59
C VAL A 347 -32.42 -25.62 21.30
N LYS A 348 -31.74 -26.01 20.22
CA LYS A 348 -32.33 -26.37 18.93
C LYS A 348 -33.11 -27.69 18.98
N LYS A 349 -32.65 -28.69 19.72
CA LYS A 349 -33.27 -30.03 19.82
C LYS A 349 -34.65 -30.02 20.50
N GLY A 350 -35.02 -28.93 21.17
CA GLY A 350 -36.38 -28.72 21.69
C GLY A 350 -36.68 -29.39 23.03
N THR A 351 -35.67 -29.95 23.70
CA THR A 351 -35.79 -30.68 24.98
C THR A 351 -35.85 -29.77 26.22
N LEU A 352 -35.85 -28.45 26.04
CA LEU A 352 -35.71 -27.44 27.09
C LEU A 352 -37.02 -26.77 27.48
N ASN A 353 -37.14 -26.36 28.74
CA ASN A 353 -38.21 -25.47 29.20
C ASN A 353 -38.16 -24.13 28.46
N ASN A 354 -39.32 -23.64 28.01
CA ASN A 354 -39.44 -22.39 27.22
C ASN A 354 -38.79 -21.18 27.91
N THR A 355 -38.87 -21.09 29.25
CA THR A 355 -38.27 -20.01 30.04
C THR A 355 -36.74 -19.97 29.98
N ILE A 356 -36.09 -21.14 30.01
CA ILE A 356 -34.62 -21.24 29.91
C ILE A 356 -34.19 -20.91 28.49
N LYS A 357 -34.92 -21.40 27.48
CA LYS A 357 -34.69 -21.08 26.07
C LYS A 357 -34.76 -19.58 25.78
N GLU A 358 -35.74 -18.88 26.36
CA GLU A 358 -35.88 -17.44 26.24
C GLU A 358 -34.73 -16.70 26.95
N SER A 359 -34.37 -17.11 28.17
CA SER A 359 -33.26 -16.48 28.91
C SER A 359 -31.90 -16.59 28.20
N VAL A 360 -31.59 -17.75 27.63
CA VAL A 360 -30.36 -17.98 26.85
C VAL A 360 -30.41 -17.19 25.54
N SER A 361 -31.57 -17.12 24.88
CA SER A 361 -31.72 -16.35 23.64
C SER A 361 -31.50 -14.86 23.88
N VAL A 362 -32.07 -14.28 24.95
CA VAL A 362 -31.87 -12.86 25.32
C VAL A 362 -30.41 -12.56 25.64
N LEU A 363 -29.74 -13.41 26.42
CA LEU A 363 -28.32 -13.23 26.75
C LEU A 363 -27.42 -13.30 25.51
N LEU A 364 -27.74 -14.16 24.54
CA LEU A 364 -26.99 -14.25 23.28
C LEU A 364 -27.26 -13.07 22.35
N GLU A 365 -28.48 -12.51 22.38
CA GLU A 365 -28.81 -11.28 21.64
C GLU A 365 -27.98 -10.08 22.11
N GLU A 366 -27.84 -9.90 23.42
CA GLU A 366 -27.05 -8.80 24.00
C GLU A 366 -25.57 -8.86 23.60
N GLN A 367 -25.06 -10.05 23.30
CA GLN A 367 -23.65 -10.28 22.98
C GLN A 367 -23.37 -10.39 21.47
N LEU A 368 -24.40 -10.33 20.63
CA LEU A 368 -24.28 -10.36 19.17
C LEU A 368 -23.35 -9.27 18.59
N PRO A 369 -23.36 -8.01 19.08
CA PRO A 369 -22.42 -6.99 18.62
C PRO A 369 -20.96 -7.37 18.90
N VAL A 370 -20.69 -8.01 20.05
CA VAL A 370 -19.33 -8.46 20.43
C VAL A 370 -18.86 -9.57 19.49
N PHE A 371 -19.71 -10.53 19.15
CA PHE A 371 -19.41 -11.56 18.15
C PHE A 371 -19.05 -10.96 16.79
N LEU A 372 -19.75 -9.92 16.36
CA LEU A 372 -19.53 -9.31 15.05
C LEU A 372 -18.27 -8.43 15.01
N THR A 373 -17.89 -7.78 16.11
CA THR A 373 -16.60 -7.06 16.18
C THR A 373 -15.39 -7.98 16.00
N MET A 374 -15.51 -9.28 16.29
CA MET A 374 -14.45 -10.25 16.02
C MET A 374 -14.33 -10.66 14.54
N LEU A 375 -15.38 -10.42 13.73
CA LEU A 375 -15.33 -10.64 12.28
C LEU A 375 -14.68 -9.46 11.53
N ASP A 376 -14.56 -8.29 12.17
CA ASP A 376 -13.89 -7.13 11.59
C ASP A 376 -12.37 -7.36 11.54
N LEU A 377 -11.93 -8.06 10.49
CA LEU A 377 -10.55 -8.05 10.03
C LEU A 377 -10.19 -6.60 9.69
N GLY A 378 -9.36 -5.96 10.51
CA GLY A 378 -9.06 -4.52 10.46
C GLY A 378 -8.80 -3.98 9.04
N LYS A 379 -9.11 -2.69 8.82
CA LYS A 379 -9.00 -1.98 7.53
C LYS A 379 -7.56 -1.75 7.01
N GLY A 380 -6.59 -2.60 7.32
CA GLY A 380 -5.20 -2.43 6.90
C GLY A 380 -4.90 -3.08 5.56
N GLU A 381 -4.30 -2.34 4.64
CA GLU A 381 -3.73 -2.81 3.36
C GLU A 381 -2.53 -3.78 3.54
N ASP A 382 -2.10 -4.03 4.78
CA ASP A 382 -1.11 -5.05 5.13
C ASP A 382 -1.82 -6.33 5.62
N ALA A 383 -2.29 -7.15 4.68
CA ALA A 383 -2.76 -8.50 4.98
C ALA A 383 -1.55 -9.38 5.38
N CYS A 384 -1.10 -9.25 6.62
CA CYS A 384 -0.24 -10.24 7.25
C CYS A 384 -0.96 -11.61 7.18
N PRO A 385 -0.29 -12.72 6.81
CA PRO A 385 -0.93 -14.03 6.73
C PRO A 385 -1.64 -14.33 8.06
N MET A 386 -2.96 -14.54 8.00
CA MET A 386 -3.77 -14.85 9.19
C MET A 386 -3.12 -16.00 9.97
N ASN A 387 -2.74 -15.76 11.22
CA ASN A 387 -2.22 -16.80 12.12
C ASN A 387 -3.23 -17.95 12.23
N GLY A 388 -2.76 -19.20 12.35
CA GLY A 388 -3.62 -20.38 12.48
C GLY A 388 -4.63 -20.26 13.64
N GLU A 389 -4.22 -19.63 14.73
CA GLU A 389 -5.08 -19.35 15.89
C GLU A 389 -6.24 -18.40 15.55
N THR A 390 -5.98 -17.32 14.80
CA THR A 390 -7.02 -16.39 14.32
C THR A 390 -8.00 -17.11 13.40
N ARG A 391 -7.51 -18.00 12.52
CA ARG A 391 -8.38 -18.82 11.66
C ARG A 391 -9.25 -19.78 12.46
N SER A 392 -8.70 -20.41 13.50
CA SER A 392 -9.45 -21.29 14.40
C SER A 392 -10.55 -20.54 15.17
N ARG A 393 -10.25 -19.33 15.68
CA ARG A 393 -11.25 -18.47 16.33
C ARG A 393 -12.39 -18.09 15.40
N ILE A 394 -12.08 -17.62 14.19
CA ILE A 394 -13.10 -17.28 13.19
C ILE A 394 -13.92 -18.52 12.80
N THR A 395 -13.28 -19.69 12.69
CA THR A 395 -13.98 -20.95 12.40
C THR A 395 -14.97 -21.31 13.49
N ALA A 396 -14.57 -21.24 14.77
CA ALA A 396 -15.46 -21.49 15.91
C ALA A 396 -16.62 -20.49 15.97
N LEU A 397 -16.36 -19.23 15.63
CA LEU A 397 -17.37 -18.18 15.56
C LEU A 397 -18.39 -18.43 14.44
N LEU A 398 -17.93 -18.82 13.26
CA LEU A 398 -18.81 -19.16 12.12
C LEU A 398 -19.69 -20.36 12.44
N GLN A 399 -19.16 -21.36 13.14
CA GLN A 399 -19.96 -22.51 13.62
C GLN A 399 -21.03 -22.08 14.62
N LEU A 400 -20.70 -21.17 15.55
CA LEU A 400 -21.66 -20.61 16.49
C LEU A 400 -22.78 -19.84 15.77
N LEU A 401 -22.39 -18.92 14.89
CA LEU A 401 -23.33 -18.10 14.12
C LEU A 401 -24.24 -18.95 13.23
N ARG A 402 -23.72 -20.03 12.64
CA ARG A 402 -24.55 -20.99 11.88
C ARG A 402 -25.66 -21.59 12.73
N GLU A 403 -25.32 -22.10 13.92
CA GLU A 403 -26.34 -22.71 14.79
C GLU A 403 -27.31 -21.67 15.36
N MET A 404 -26.87 -20.41 15.56
CA MET A 404 -27.75 -19.30 15.92
C MET A 404 -28.73 -18.95 14.80
N CYS A 405 -28.32 -19.02 13.52
CA CYS A 405 -29.20 -18.78 12.37
C CYS A 405 -30.36 -19.78 12.28
N CYS A 406 -30.24 -20.97 12.88
CA CYS A 406 -31.35 -21.94 12.91
C CYS A 406 -32.48 -21.55 13.89
N ILE A 407 -32.29 -20.56 14.77
CA ILE A 407 -33.30 -20.07 15.72
C ILE A 407 -33.97 -18.82 15.14
N LYS A 408 -35.28 -18.89 14.85
CA LYS A 408 -36.05 -17.84 14.13
C LYS A 408 -35.90 -16.41 14.70
N ASN A 409 -35.85 -16.25 16.03
CA ASN A 409 -35.72 -14.92 16.64
C ASN A 409 -34.32 -14.31 16.46
N LEU A 410 -33.30 -15.17 16.38
CA LEU A 410 -31.91 -14.78 16.21
C LEU A 410 -31.55 -14.62 14.72
N SER A 411 -32.15 -15.41 13.82
CA SER A 411 -31.90 -15.33 12.37
C SER A 411 -32.20 -13.95 11.79
N ASP A 412 -33.33 -13.35 12.17
CA ASP A 412 -33.77 -12.06 11.61
C ASP A 412 -32.86 -10.91 12.06
N LYS A 413 -32.30 -11.02 13.28
CA LYS A 413 -31.33 -10.05 13.82
C LYS A 413 -29.94 -10.29 13.25
N ILE A 414 -29.49 -11.53 13.10
CA ILE A 414 -28.20 -11.84 12.46
C ILE A 414 -28.18 -11.33 11.00
N LEU A 415 -29.29 -11.48 10.27
CA LEU A 415 -29.43 -10.96 8.91
C LEU A 415 -29.43 -9.42 8.85
N SER A 416 -29.86 -8.73 9.91
CA SER A 416 -29.82 -7.26 9.96
C SER A 416 -28.47 -6.69 10.37
N PHE A 417 -27.65 -7.46 11.09
CA PHE A 417 -26.34 -7.01 11.59
C PHE A 417 -25.14 -7.47 10.74
N ILE A 418 -25.23 -8.53 9.93
CA ILE A 418 -24.11 -8.98 9.08
C ILE A 418 -23.88 -8.00 7.93
N ASN A 419 -22.71 -7.37 7.92
CA ASN A 419 -22.27 -6.55 6.81
C ASN A 419 -21.75 -7.43 5.65
N GLN A 420 -22.40 -7.32 4.49
CA GLN A 420 -22.07 -8.04 3.25
C GLN A 420 -20.59 -7.94 2.87
N THR A 421 -19.93 -6.82 3.20
CA THR A 421 -18.52 -6.55 2.90
C THR A 421 -17.54 -7.40 3.72
N VAL A 422 -17.90 -7.84 4.93
CA VAL A 422 -17.02 -8.63 5.81
C VAL A 422 -16.95 -10.09 5.35
N VAL A 423 -18.10 -10.68 5.00
CA VAL A 423 -18.17 -12.04 4.42
C VAL A 423 -17.49 -12.07 3.04
N GLN A 424 -17.66 -11.02 2.22
CA GLN A 424 -16.95 -10.91 0.96
C GLN A 424 -15.43 -10.79 1.13
N LYS A 425 -14.93 -10.10 2.15
CA LYS A 425 -13.48 -10.05 2.46
C LYS A 425 -12.92 -11.39 2.94
N LEU A 426 -13.67 -12.09 3.80
CA LEU A 426 -13.32 -13.46 4.23
C LEU A 426 -13.24 -14.38 3.01
N CYS A 427 -14.15 -14.25 2.05
CA CYS A 427 -14.15 -14.99 0.80
C CYS A 427 -13.10 -14.51 -0.24
N GLN A 428 -12.75 -13.22 -0.28
CA GLN A 428 -11.71 -12.69 -1.18
C GLN A 428 -10.32 -13.24 -0.85
N GLY A 429 -10.03 -13.46 0.44
CA GLY A 429 -8.84 -14.20 0.87
C GLY A 429 -8.80 -15.65 0.35
N LEU A 430 -9.96 -16.21 -0.05
CA LEU A 430 -10.10 -17.57 -0.60
C LEU A 430 -9.87 -17.62 -2.12
N ILE A 431 -10.24 -16.54 -2.83
CA ILE A 431 -10.13 -16.43 -4.29
C ILE A 431 -8.70 -16.09 -4.72
N LEU A 432 -7.95 -15.35 -3.89
CA LEU A 432 -6.53 -15.00 -4.13
C LEU A 432 -5.54 -16.14 -3.83
N PHE A 433 -6.00 -17.31 -3.39
CA PHE A 433 -5.11 -18.44 -3.07
C PHE A 433 -4.55 -19.06 -4.36
N ASP A 434 -3.31 -18.70 -4.69
CA ASP A 434 -2.62 -19.23 -5.85
C ASP A 434 -2.08 -20.64 -5.52
N ILE A 435 -2.58 -21.65 -6.25
CA ILE A 435 -2.32 -23.09 -6.03
C ILE A 435 -0.81 -23.45 -6.17
N LYS A 436 0.01 -22.52 -6.66
CA LYS A 436 1.44 -22.74 -6.94
C LYS A 436 2.32 -22.75 -5.69
N GLU A 437 1.85 -22.25 -4.54
CA GLU A 437 2.56 -22.37 -3.26
C GLU A 437 2.08 -23.62 -2.50
N ASN A 438 2.69 -24.76 -2.84
CA ASN A 438 2.41 -26.10 -2.28
C ASN A 438 2.53 -26.22 -0.74
N SER A 439 3.02 -25.20 -0.04
CA SER A 439 3.25 -25.22 1.42
C SER A 439 1.98 -25.10 2.26
N ASN A 440 0.91 -24.50 1.75
CA ASN A 440 -0.28 -24.15 2.56
C ASN A 440 -1.55 -24.96 2.22
N LEU A 441 -1.56 -25.76 1.14
CA LEU A 441 -2.74 -26.50 0.65
C LEU A 441 -3.31 -27.54 1.63
N PHE A 442 -2.48 -28.05 2.54
CA PHE A 442 -2.86 -29.09 3.52
C PHE A 442 -3.02 -28.57 4.95
N GLN A 443 -3.00 -27.25 5.17
CA GLN A 443 -3.22 -26.69 6.51
C GLN A 443 -4.66 -26.95 6.95
N LYS A 444 -4.82 -27.75 8.03
CA LYS A 444 -6.11 -28.15 8.59
C LYS A 444 -7.01 -26.94 8.89
N ASP A 445 -6.44 -25.89 9.48
CA ASP A 445 -7.20 -24.70 9.92
C ASP A 445 -7.75 -23.90 8.75
N LEU A 446 -7.05 -23.89 7.61
CA LEU A 446 -7.50 -23.22 6.38
C LEU A 446 -8.67 -23.98 5.76
N ILE A 447 -8.56 -25.31 5.66
CA ILE A 447 -9.62 -26.17 5.11
C ILE A 447 -10.88 -26.08 5.98
N ALA A 448 -10.73 -26.12 7.30
CA ALA A 448 -11.85 -25.97 8.24
C ALA A 448 -12.54 -24.61 8.08
N LEU A 449 -11.77 -23.51 8.11
CA LEU A 449 -12.32 -22.16 7.93
C LEU A 449 -13.15 -22.05 6.65
N ASN A 450 -12.64 -22.58 5.54
CA ASN A 450 -13.27 -22.48 4.23
C ASN A 450 -14.59 -23.26 4.18
N ILE A 451 -14.59 -24.50 4.68
CA ILE A 451 -15.78 -25.35 4.69
C ILE A 451 -16.85 -24.78 5.62
N TYR A 452 -16.46 -24.28 6.79
CA TYR A 452 -17.41 -23.68 7.73
C TYR A 452 -17.94 -22.31 7.25
N THR A 453 -17.12 -21.52 6.56
CA THR A 453 -17.58 -20.29 5.87
C THR A 453 -18.64 -20.62 4.81
N LEU A 454 -18.40 -21.63 3.98
CA LEU A 454 -19.38 -22.09 3.00
C LEU A 454 -20.65 -22.64 3.67
N SER A 455 -20.52 -23.39 4.77
CA SER A 455 -21.66 -23.88 5.54
C SER A 455 -22.51 -22.76 6.14
N PHE A 456 -21.86 -21.68 6.57
CA PHE A 456 -22.52 -20.52 7.11
C PHE A 456 -23.26 -19.73 6.02
N VAL A 457 -22.62 -19.52 4.86
CA VAL A 457 -23.25 -18.88 3.70
C VAL A 457 -24.43 -19.72 3.18
N ALA A 458 -24.31 -21.04 3.16
CA ALA A 458 -25.40 -21.94 2.79
C ALA A 458 -26.60 -21.87 3.76
N GLU A 459 -26.35 -21.66 5.06
CA GLU A 459 -27.43 -21.47 6.04
C GLU A 459 -28.11 -20.11 5.85
N LEU A 460 -27.35 -19.04 5.58
CA LEU A 460 -27.89 -17.72 5.24
C LEU A 460 -28.71 -17.72 3.93
N ALA A 461 -28.31 -18.55 2.96
CA ALA A 461 -28.99 -18.74 1.69
C ALA A 461 -30.43 -19.26 1.85
N LYS A 462 -30.74 -19.98 2.93
CA LYS A 462 -32.12 -20.44 3.23
C LYS A 462 -33.09 -19.30 3.54
N HIS A 463 -32.57 -18.15 3.99
CA HIS A 463 -33.38 -17.02 4.46
C HIS A 463 -33.42 -15.85 3.47
N ASN A 464 -32.45 -15.72 2.56
CA ASN A 464 -32.38 -14.61 1.61
C ASN A 464 -31.77 -15.02 0.26
N GLY A 465 -32.44 -14.67 -0.84
CA GLY A 465 -32.05 -15.00 -2.21
C GLY A 465 -30.72 -14.38 -2.69
N TYR A 466 -30.28 -13.27 -2.08
CA TYR A 466 -28.95 -12.71 -2.37
C TYR A 466 -27.82 -13.69 -2.01
N TRP A 467 -27.91 -14.34 -0.84
CA TRP A 467 -26.90 -15.28 -0.38
C TRP A 467 -26.91 -16.58 -1.19
N VAL A 468 -28.04 -16.96 -1.80
CA VAL A 468 -28.11 -18.08 -2.76
C VAL A 468 -27.26 -17.79 -3.99
N ASN A 469 -27.38 -16.60 -4.57
CA ASN A 469 -26.59 -16.21 -5.74
C ASN A 469 -25.09 -16.10 -5.42
N PHE A 470 -24.76 -15.53 -4.26
CA PHE A 470 -23.37 -15.45 -3.79
C PHE A 470 -22.77 -16.84 -3.51
N PHE A 471 -23.55 -17.77 -2.95
CA PHE A 471 -23.13 -19.16 -2.75
C PHE A 471 -22.86 -19.88 -4.08
N MET A 472 -23.72 -19.67 -5.09
CA MET A 472 -23.50 -20.23 -6.43
C MET A 472 -22.26 -19.65 -7.12
N GLU A 473 -22.02 -18.34 -6.99
CA GLU A 473 -20.81 -17.69 -7.51
C GLU A 473 -19.55 -18.25 -6.86
N LEU A 474 -19.56 -18.46 -5.54
CA LEU A 474 -18.43 -19.09 -4.82
C LEU A 474 -18.14 -20.52 -5.29
N LEU A 475 -19.18 -21.33 -5.52
CA LEU A 475 -19.02 -22.70 -6.01
C LEU A 475 -18.57 -22.79 -7.48
N SER A 476 -18.67 -21.69 -8.23
CA SER A 476 -18.13 -21.62 -9.60
C SER A 476 -16.59 -21.56 -9.64
N HIS A 477 -15.94 -21.20 -8.53
CA HIS A 477 -14.48 -21.12 -8.46
C HIS A 477 -13.82 -22.50 -8.21
N GLN A 478 -12.90 -22.89 -9.09
CA GLN A 478 -12.17 -24.16 -9.01
C GLN A 478 -11.38 -24.33 -7.70
N GLN A 479 -10.84 -23.24 -7.14
CA GLN A 479 -10.11 -23.26 -5.86
C GLN A 479 -10.98 -23.74 -4.69
N ILE A 480 -12.24 -23.31 -4.65
CA ILE A 480 -13.19 -23.70 -3.59
C ILE A 480 -13.58 -25.17 -3.74
N LEU A 481 -13.81 -25.64 -4.97
CA LEU A 481 -14.06 -27.06 -5.27
C LEU A 481 -12.86 -27.94 -4.89
N MET A 482 -11.63 -27.47 -5.11
CA MET A 482 -10.43 -28.18 -4.67
C MET A 482 -10.32 -28.26 -3.14
N VAL A 483 -10.68 -27.20 -2.41
CA VAL A 483 -10.71 -27.24 -0.93
C VAL A 483 -11.76 -28.23 -0.42
N LEU A 484 -12.94 -28.30 -1.04
CA LEU A 484 -13.95 -29.31 -0.73
C LEU A 484 -13.43 -30.73 -1.00
N ALA A 485 -12.72 -30.93 -2.11
CA ALA A 485 -12.09 -32.20 -2.45
C ALA A 485 -11.00 -32.60 -1.43
N ILE A 486 -10.15 -31.67 -1.01
CA ILE A 486 -9.15 -31.90 0.05
C ILE A 486 -9.84 -32.21 1.39
N GLY A 487 -10.92 -31.52 1.72
CA GLY A 487 -11.75 -31.79 2.91
C GLY A 487 -12.36 -33.20 2.90
N LEU A 488 -12.78 -33.71 1.74
CA LEU A 488 -13.27 -35.07 1.60
C LEU A 488 -12.16 -36.13 1.71
N TYR A 489 -10.96 -35.86 1.19
CA TYR A 489 -9.84 -36.80 1.29
C TYR A 489 -9.20 -36.84 2.68
N LYS A 490 -8.78 -35.68 3.20
CA LYS A 490 -7.96 -35.55 4.42
C LYS A 490 -8.74 -35.04 5.64
N GLY A 491 -9.97 -34.56 5.47
CA GLY A 491 -10.76 -34.01 6.58
C GLY A 491 -11.18 -35.06 7.61
N GLU A 492 -11.37 -34.59 8.84
CA GLU A 492 -11.94 -35.36 9.94
C GLU A 492 -13.43 -35.64 9.69
N GLU A 493 -14.03 -36.58 10.44
CA GLU A 493 -15.41 -37.03 10.20
C GLU A 493 -16.42 -35.87 10.19
N ASN A 494 -16.26 -34.88 11.07
CA ASN A 494 -17.10 -33.69 11.12
C ASN A 494 -16.99 -32.86 9.84
N ILE A 495 -15.78 -32.63 9.34
CA ILE A 495 -15.54 -31.87 8.10
C ILE A 495 -16.13 -32.62 6.90
N LYS A 496 -15.96 -33.95 6.85
CA LYS A 496 -16.56 -34.80 5.80
C LYS A 496 -18.08 -34.74 5.82
N LYS A 497 -18.69 -34.87 7.00
CA LYS A 497 -20.16 -34.72 7.18
C LYS A 497 -20.64 -33.36 6.72
N GLU A 498 -19.91 -32.30 7.05
CA GLU A 498 -20.27 -30.93 6.66
C GLU A 498 -20.16 -30.72 5.14
N VAL A 499 -19.09 -31.17 4.50
CA VAL A 499 -18.97 -31.12 3.02
C VAL A 499 -20.09 -31.91 2.34
N LEU A 500 -20.41 -33.11 2.84
CA LEU A 500 -21.53 -33.89 2.30
C LEU A 500 -22.87 -33.19 2.54
N SER A 501 -23.08 -32.57 3.70
CA SER A 501 -24.30 -31.80 3.97
C SER A 501 -24.45 -30.58 3.06
N LEU A 502 -23.33 -29.94 2.71
CA LEU A 502 -23.27 -28.84 1.75
C LEU A 502 -23.72 -29.27 0.35
N THR A 503 -23.36 -30.49 -0.09
CA THR A 503 -23.84 -31.03 -1.37
C THR A 503 -25.36 -31.27 -1.42
N GLY A 504 -26.01 -31.38 -0.26
CA GLY A 504 -27.46 -31.49 -0.12
C GLY A 504 -28.18 -30.16 0.13
N SER A 505 -27.49 -29.03 0.12
CA SER A 505 -28.06 -27.70 0.44
C SER A 505 -28.81 -27.05 -0.74
N LEU A 506 -29.77 -26.19 -0.43
CA LEU A 506 -30.55 -25.41 -1.40
C LEU A 506 -29.63 -24.36 -2.07
N GLY A 507 -29.06 -24.70 -3.23
CA GLY A 507 -28.17 -23.80 -3.99
C GLY A 507 -26.87 -24.44 -4.48
N PHE A 508 -26.62 -25.73 -4.24
CA PHE A 508 -25.47 -26.42 -4.82
C PHE A 508 -25.70 -26.70 -6.33
N PRO A 509 -24.91 -26.13 -7.26
CA PRO A 509 -25.13 -26.32 -8.69
C PRO A 509 -24.80 -27.75 -9.10
N VAL A 510 -25.69 -28.40 -9.87
CA VAL A 510 -25.42 -29.74 -10.43
C VAL A 510 -24.17 -29.72 -11.33
N GLU A 511 -23.89 -28.59 -11.95
CA GLU A 511 -22.73 -28.35 -12.81
C GLU A 511 -21.40 -28.36 -12.04
N SER A 512 -21.41 -28.17 -10.72
CA SER A 512 -20.22 -28.18 -9.85
C SER A 512 -19.75 -29.58 -9.46
N PHE A 513 -20.57 -30.62 -9.64
CA PHE A 513 -20.17 -32.02 -9.33
C PHE A 513 -19.07 -32.55 -10.24
N SER A 514 -19.10 -32.21 -11.53
CA SER A 514 -18.08 -32.63 -12.51
C SER A 514 -16.69 -32.03 -12.22
N PRO A 515 -16.52 -30.72 -11.98
CA PRO A 515 -15.24 -30.15 -11.59
C PRO A 515 -14.78 -30.55 -10.18
N LEU A 516 -15.70 -30.81 -9.23
CA LEU A 516 -15.37 -31.41 -7.93
C LEU A 516 -14.80 -32.82 -8.09
N ALA A 517 -15.44 -33.67 -8.92
CA ALA A 517 -14.96 -35.01 -9.21
C ALA A 517 -13.58 -35.00 -9.92
N LYS A 518 -13.38 -34.08 -10.86
CA LYS A 518 -12.05 -33.87 -11.48
C LYS A 518 -11.00 -33.45 -10.47
N SER A 519 -11.34 -32.51 -9.57
CA SER A 519 -10.43 -32.09 -8.49
C SER A 519 -10.11 -33.24 -7.53
N LEU A 520 -11.05 -34.16 -7.30
CA LEU A 520 -10.80 -35.37 -6.51
C LEU A 520 -9.83 -36.33 -7.23
N CYS A 521 -9.95 -36.51 -8.54
CA CYS A 521 -9.01 -37.32 -9.33
C CYS A 521 -7.62 -36.69 -9.39
N ASP A 522 -7.52 -35.37 -9.51
CA ASP A 522 -6.25 -34.64 -9.59
C ASP A 522 -5.46 -34.70 -8.26
N LEU A 523 -6.14 -34.85 -7.12
CA LEU A 523 -5.55 -34.97 -5.78
C LEU A 523 -5.11 -36.38 -5.41
N GLU A 524 -5.66 -37.41 -6.07
CA GLU A 524 -5.32 -38.82 -5.84
C GLU A 524 -3.81 -39.12 -5.90
N PRO A 525 -3.04 -38.65 -6.91
CA PRO A 525 -1.59 -38.86 -6.98
C PRO A 525 -0.76 -38.06 -5.96
N LEU A 526 -1.33 -37.03 -5.32
CA LEU A 526 -0.64 -36.18 -4.33
C LEU A 526 -0.88 -36.62 -2.88
N VAL A 527 -1.98 -37.33 -2.62
CA VAL A 527 -2.37 -37.81 -1.28
C VAL A 527 -1.98 -39.27 -1.07
N ALA A 528 -1.99 -40.09 -2.13
CA ALA A 528 -1.40 -41.41 -2.08
C ALA A 528 0.14 -41.30 -2.18
N LEU A 529 0.87 -41.69 -1.13
CA LEU A 529 2.20 -42.25 -1.35
C LEU A 529 2.08 -43.32 -2.44
N PRO A 530 3.12 -43.59 -3.27
CA PRO A 530 3.07 -44.67 -4.24
C PRO A 530 3.04 -46.02 -3.51
N THR A 531 1.88 -46.41 -2.99
CA THR A 531 1.53 -47.81 -2.81
C THR A 531 1.51 -48.39 -4.20
N GLY A 532 2.44 -49.31 -4.43
CA GLY A 532 2.87 -49.80 -5.73
C GLY A 532 1.75 -49.85 -6.76
N LYS A 533 1.91 -49.09 -7.84
CA LYS A 533 1.34 -49.51 -9.11
C LYS A 533 1.92 -50.89 -9.38
N SER A 534 1.07 -51.92 -9.24
CA SER A 534 1.26 -53.23 -9.83
C SER A 534 1.61 -53.06 -11.31
N ARG A 535 2.90 -52.92 -11.58
CA ARG A 535 3.47 -53.47 -12.80
C ARG A 535 3.65 -54.95 -12.49
N THR A 536 2.76 -55.73 -13.08
CA THR A 536 2.91 -57.15 -13.33
C THR A 536 4.23 -57.37 -14.06
N ILE A 537 5.33 -57.42 -13.31
CA ILE A 537 6.53 -58.12 -13.72
C ILE A 537 6.32 -59.52 -13.17
N VAL A 538 5.81 -60.37 -14.05
CA VAL A 538 5.97 -61.80 -13.94
C VAL A 538 7.47 -62.05 -13.90
N SER A 539 8.02 -62.22 -12.70
CA SER A 539 9.26 -62.96 -12.49
C SER A 539 8.92 -64.14 -11.60
N GLN A 540 8.67 -65.26 -12.27
CA GLN A 540 8.68 -66.59 -11.68
C GLN A 540 10.00 -66.78 -10.94
N THR A 541 9.96 -66.79 -9.62
CA THR A 541 10.82 -67.63 -8.77
C THR A 541 10.03 -67.95 -7.51
N GLY A 542 10.13 -69.22 -7.10
CA GLY A 542 9.21 -69.87 -6.19
C GLY A 542 9.14 -69.24 -4.80
N CYS A 543 7.94 -69.35 -4.25
CA CYS A 543 7.65 -69.34 -2.84
C CYS A 543 8.51 -70.41 -2.15
N ASP A 544 9.55 -69.99 -1.43
CA ASP A 544 9.99 -70.65 -0.21
C ASP A 544 10.25 -69.58 0.85
N SER A 545 9.41 -69.63 1.86
CA SER A 545 9.47 -68.82 3.06
C SER A 545 10.51 -69.44 3.98
N GLN A 546 11.75 -68.94 3.90
CA GLN A 546 12.69 -69.05 5.01
C GLN A 546 13.12 -67.65 5.41
N HIS A 547 12.75 -67.32 6.64
CA HIS A 547 13.26 -66.21 7.43
C HIS A 547 14.73 -65.88 7.07
N GLU A 548 14.97 -64.70 6.51
CA GLU A 548 16.26 -64.02 6.64
C GLU A 548 16.40 -63.57 8.10
N LEU A 549 16.66 -64.55 8.98
CA LEU A 549 17.21 -64.31 10.30
C LEU A 549 18.69 -64.01 10.11
N THR A 550 19.15 -62.93 10.72
CA THR A 550 20.54 -62.80 11.16
C THR A 550 21.06 -64.16 11.64
N PRO A 551 22.26 -64.59 11.22
CA PRO A 551 22.72 -65.95 11.49
C PRO A 551 22.67 -66.20 12.99
N LEU A 552 21.84 -67.17 13.39
CA LEU A 552 21.61 -67.56 14.78
C LEU A 552 22.87 -68.15 15.43
N PHE A 553 23.86 -68.50 14.61
CA PHE A 553 25.04 -69.26 15.02
C PHE A 553 26.32 -68.67 14.40
N ASN A 554 27.41 -68.79 15.15
CA ASN A 554 28.75 -68.71 14.56
C ASN A 554 29.03 -70.02 13.79
N ILE A 555 29.77 -69.99 12.68
CA ILE A 555 29.97 -71.17 11.79
C ILE A 555 30.52 -72.40 12.55
N THR A 556 31.34 -72.16 13.58
CA THR A 556 31.91 -73.21 14.45
C THR A 556 30.91 -73.84 15.44
N GLN A 557 29.84 -73.10 15.71
CA GLN A 557 28.78 -73.41 16.68
C GLN A 557 27.64 -74.20 16.03
N GLU A 558 27.31 -73.86 14.78
CA GLU A 558 26.47 -74.66 13.88
C GLU A 558 27.06 -76.05 13.65
N GLY A 559 28.36 -76.13 13.29
CA GLY A 559 29.03 -77.41 13.05
C GLY A 559 29.07 -78.35 14.27
N ARG A 560 29.15 -77.79 15.49
CA ARG A 560 29.04 -78.59 16.72
C ARG A 560 27.62 -79.11 16.93
N LEU A 561 26.62 -78.27 16.70
CA LEU A 561 25.21 -78.67 16.83
C LEU A 561 24.85 -79.76 15.82
N ASP A 562 25.32 -79.64 14.58
CA ASP A 562 25.10 -80.64 13.52
C ASP A 562 25.79 -81.97 13.85
N GLU A 563 27.01 -81.94 14.40
CA GLU A 563 27.71 -83.14 14.86
C GLU A 563 26.99 -83.81 16.05
N PHE A 564 26.40 -83.02 16.95
CA PHE A 564 25.60 -83.52 18.07
C PHE A 564 24.22 -84.05 17.65
N ILE A 565 23.55 -83.38 16.70
CA ILE A 565 22.29 -83.85 16.10
C ILE A 565 22.53 -85.15 15.33
N ALA A 566 23.64 -85.26 14.59
CA ALA A 566 24.03 -86.48 13.92
C ALA A 566 24.28 -87.63 14.92
N LYS A 567 24.96 -87.36 16.05
CA LYS A 567 25.14 -88.34 17.14
C LYS A 567 23.81 -88.77 17.75
N LEU A 568 22.89 -87.84 18.00
CA LEU A 568 21.55 -88.14 18.54
C LEU A 568 20.69 -88.95 17.55
N GLN A 569 20.75 -88.61 16.26
CA GLN A 569 20.07 -89.35 15.19
C GLN A 569 20.64 -90.77 15.05
N GLN A 570 21.96 -90.94 15.18
CA GLN A 570 22.62 -92.24 15.14
C GLN A 570 22.26 -93.12 16.35
N THR A 571 22.20 -92.55 17.56
CA THR A 571 21.75 -93.26 18.78
C THR A 571 20.27 -93.61 18.74
N LEU A 572 19.44 -92.77 18.12
CA LEU A 572 18.01 -93.03 17.92
C LEU A 572 17.79 -94.15 16.90
N HIS A 573 18.59 -94.19 15.83
CA HIS A 573 18.53 -95.24 14.82
C HIS A 573 18.97 -96.61 15.36
N ASN A 574 19.87 -96.62 16.34
CA ASN A 574 20.36 -97.83 17.01
C ASN A 574 19.40 -98.38 18.10
N SER A 575 18.25 -97.75 18.33
CA SER A 575 17.22 -98.20 19.31
C SER A 575 17.68 -98.27 20.78
N GLU A 576 18.72 -97.53 21.17
CA GLU A 576 19.11 -97.33 22.58
C GLU A 576 18.45 -96.06 23.15
N ALA A 577 17.12 -95.98 23.05
CA ALA A 577 16.36 -94.80 23.53
C ALA A 577 16.35 -94.64 25.07
N LYS A 578 16.96 -95.57 25.82
CA LYS A 578 17.08 -95.51 27.28
C LYS A 578 18.35 -94.79 27.78
N ASP A 579 19.37 -94.65 26.93
CA ASP A 579 20.67 -94.09 27.29
C ASP A 579 20.97 -92.77 26.56
N ILE A 580 19.95 -91.95 26.29
CA ILE A 580 20.20 -90.53 26.03
C ILE A 580 20.35 -89.88 27.41
N PRO A 581 21.56 -89.50 27.84
CA PRO A 581 21.71 -88.88 29.15
C PRO A 581 20.95 -87.56 29.12
N MET A 582 20.05 -87.38 30.09
CA MET A 582 19.24 -86.16 30.23
C MET A 582 20.10 -84.89 30.28
N SER A 583 21.37 -85.01 30.69
CA SER A 583 22.38 -83.95 30.60
C SER A 583 22.62 -83.44 29.17
N SER A 584 22.66 -84.32 28.16
CA SER A 584 22.87 -83.90 26.76
C SER A 584 21.64 -83.21 26.16
N VAL A 585 20.44 -83.59 26.60
CA VAL A 585 19.20 -82.90 26.23
C VAL A 585 19.14 -81.53 26.94
N MET A 586 19.55 -81.45 28.22
CA MET A 586 19.68 -80.19 28.95
C MET A 586 20.71 -79.25 28.32
N GLU A 587 21.89 -79.74 27.91
CA GLU A 587 22.90 -78.96 27.18
C GLU A 587 22.36 -78.43 25.85
N LEU A 588 21.58 -79.21 25.10
CA LEU A 588 20.92 -78.75 23.87
C LEU A 588 19.88 -77.66 24.16
N TYR A 589 19.10 -77.80 25.24
CA TYR A 589 18.14 -76.78 25.67
C TYR A 589 18.83 -75.51 26.17
N GLU A 590 19.90 -75.62 26.94
CA GLU A 590 20.72 -74.49 27.39
C GLU A 590 21.38 -73.77 26.20
N TYR A 591 21.89 -74.53 25.23
CA TYR A 591 22.43 -73.98 24.00
C TYR A 591 21.35 -73.27 23.17
N LYS A 592 20.15 -73.86 23.06
CA LYS A 592 19.00 -73.24 22.40
C LYS A 592 18.54 -71.96 23.12
N LEU A 593 18.51 -71.97 24.45
CA LEU A 593 18.22 -70.80 25.28
C LEU A 593 19.27 -69.71 25.10
N ALA A 594 20.55 -70.06 25.07
CA ALA A 594 21.65 -69.14 24.84
C ALA A 594 21.60 -68.54 23.41
N ALA A 595 21.27 -69.35 22.41
CA ALA A 595 21.08 -68.91 21.03
C ALA A 595 19.88 -67.96 20.90
N PHE A 596 18.74 -68.29 21.50
CA PHE A 596 17.60 -67.38 21.57
C PHE A 596 17.96 -66.07 22.29
N GLY A 597 18.65 -66.13 23.44
CA GLY A 597 19.08 -64.94 24.17
C GLY A 597 20.15 -64.12 23.43
N HIS A 598 20.96 -64.74 22.54
CA HIS A 598 21.86 -63.99 21.66
C HIS A 598 21.08 -63.33 20.53
N SER A 599 20.15 -64.05 19.89
CA SER A 599 19.29 -63.52 18.83
C SER A 599 18.42 -62.37 19.32
N GLU A 600 17.87 -62.45 20.52
CA GLU A 600 17.08 -61.40 21.13
C GLU A 600 17.93 -60.15 21.38
N ARG A 601 19.15 -60.31 21.91
CA ARG A 601 20.09 -59.19 22.08
C ARG A 601 20.52 -58.58 20.75
N ALA A 602 20.75 -59.39 19.72
CA ALA A 602 21.10 -58.90 18.39
C ALA A 602 19.94 -58.13 17.74
N LEU A 603 18.72 -58.65 17.84
CA LEU A 603 17.51 -57.97 17.37
C LEU A 603 17.24 -56.68 18.15
N HIS A 604 17.46 -56.68 19.47
CA HIS A 604 17.33 -55.49 20.30
C HIS A 604 18.36 -54.42 19.92
N ALA A 605 19.63 -54.80 19.73
CA ALA A 605 20.67 -53.90 19.25
C ALA A 605 20.39 -53.36 17.83
N SER A 606 19.85 -54.21 16.94
CA SER A 606 19.41 -53.79 15.60
C SER A 606 18.25 -52.78 15.68
N LEU A 607 17.28 -53.02 16.56
CA LEU A 607 16.15 -52.12 16.78
C LEU A 607 16.61 -50.78 17.37
N GLU A 608 17.55 -50.78 18.32
CA GLU A 608 18.17 -49.57 18.84
C GLU A 608 18.92 -48.79 17.74
N ALA A 609 19.67 -49.49 16.88
CA ALA A 609 20.35 -48.87 15.75
C ALA A 609 19.37 -48.24 14.74
N VAL A 610 18.26 -48.92 14.43
CA VAL A 610 17.19 -48.38 13.58
C VAL A 610 16.54 -47.16 14.22
N ASN A 611 16.26 -47.19 15.52
CA ASN A 611 15.67 -46.06 16.24
C ASN A 611 16.60 -44.84 16.26
N ASN A 612 17.90 -45.06 16.44
CA ASN A 612 18.94 -44.01 16.36
C ASN A 612 19.08 -43.47 14.92
N HIS A 613 18.94 -44.32 13.91
CA HIS A 613 18.95 -43.88 12.52
C HIS A 613 17.70 -43.05 12.17
N ALA A 614 16.52 -43.49 12.63
CA ALA A 614 15.26 -42.78 12.41
C ALA A 614 15.26 -41.40 13.09
N THR A 615 15.73 -41.32 14.34
CA THR A 615 15.90 -40.03 15.05
C THR A 615 16.89 -39.12 14.33
N HIS A 616 18.03 -39.64 13.88
CA HIS A 616 19.00 -38.86 13.12
C HIS A 616 18.43 -38.32 11.80
N LEU A 617 17.69 -39.14 11.04
CA LEU A 617 16.98 -38.69 9.84
C LEU A 617 15.97 -37.59 10.16
N GLN A 618 15.25 -37.73 11.27
CA GLN A 618 14.28 -36.74 11.72
C GLN A 618 14.93 -35.40 12.10
N HIS A 619 16.06 -35.44 12.81
CA HIS A 619 16.86 -34.24 13.11
C HIS A 619 17.36 -33.57 11.83
N ARG A 620 17.85 -34.37 10.86
CA ARG A 620 18.30 -33.85 9.56
C ARG A 620 17.15 -33.22 8.77
N LEU A 621 15.95 -33.80 8.79
CA LEU A 621 14.77 -33.21 8.18
C LEU A 621 14.40 -31.88 8.84
N ALA A 622 14.44 -31.80 10.18
CA ALA A 622 14.17 -30.56 10.90
C ALA A 622 15.18 -29.46 10.55
N GLN A 623 16.47 -29.81 10.48
CA GLN A 623 17.52 -28.88 10.05
C GLN A 623 17.31 -28.41 8.61
N MET A 624 17.07 -29.31 7.66
CA MET A 624 16.82 -28.96 6.26
C MET A 624 15.59 -28.06 6.10
N ASN A 625 14.52 -28.31 6.88
CA ASN A 625 13.32 -27.48 6.86
C ASN A 625 13.59 -26.08 7.43
N ALA A 626 14.36 -25.99 8.52
CA ALA A 626 14.76 -24.70 9.09
C ALA A 626 15.66 -23.90 8.14
N GLU A 627 16.61 -24.57 7.46
CA GLU A 627 17.44 -23.96 6.42
C GLU A 627 16.60 -23.51 5.22
N ALA A 628 15.64 -24.32 4.77
CA ALA A 628 14.72 -23.94 3.70
C ALA A 628 13.87 -22.72 4.07
N ASN A 629 13.33 -22.66 5.28
CA ASN A 629 12.57 -21.51 5.78
C ASN A 629 13.43 -20.25 5.86
N ARG A 630 14.68 -20.37 6.34
CA ARG A 630 15.65 -19.26 6.36
C ARG A 630 15.94 -18.76 4.95
N MET A 631 16.16 -19.67 4.00
CA MET A 631 16.38 -19.31 2.59
C MET A 631 15.16 -18.64 1.98
N HIS A 632 13.95 -19.12 2.30
CA HIS A 632 12.70 -18.52 1.84
C HIS A 632 12.52 -17.10 2.38
N GLN A 633 12.83 -16.85 3.66
CA GLN A 633 12.80 -15.49 4.23
C GLN A 633 13.80 -14.55 3.56
N LEU A 634 15.02 -15.03 3.28
CA LEU A 634 16.03 -14.25 2.55
C LEU A 634 15.60 -13.95 1.12
N LEU A 635 15.00 -14.92 0.43
CA LEU A 635 14.44 -14.74 -0.91
C LEU A 635 13.29 -13.74 -0.91
N TYR A 636 12.38 -13.83 0.07
CA TYR A 636 11.27 -12.90 0.22
C TYR A 636 11.76 -11.47 0.46
N HIS A 637 12.72 -11.27 1.36
CA HIS A 637 13.33 -9.95 1.56
C HIS A 637 14.03 -9.45 0.28
N SER A 638 14.78 -10.33 -0.40
CA SER A 638 15.42 -9.98 -1.66
C SER A 638 14.39 -9.55 -2.71
N GLN A 639 13.28 -10.28 -2.82
CA GLN A 639 12.17 -9.95 -3.72
C GLN A 639 11.54 -8.60 -3.35
N GLN A 640 11.30 -8.33 -2.07
CA GLN A 640 10.78 -7.04 -1.61
C GLN A 640 11.71 -5.89 -1.99
N CYS A 641 13.03 -6.07 -1.86
CA CYS A 641 14.03 -5.10 -2.30
C CYS A 641 13.98 -4.88 -3.82
N VAL A 642 13.89 -5.96 -4.61
CA VAL A 642 13.76 -5.87 -6.07
C VAL A 642 12.48 -5.13 -6.46
N GLU A 643 11.35 -5.42 -5.82
CA GLU A 643 10.11 -4.71 -6.07
C GLU A 643 10.18 -3.23 -5.73
N ARG A 644 10.82 -2.86 -4.61
CA ARG A 644 11.07 -1.44 -4.26
C ARG A 644 11.89 -0.77 -5.35
N LEU A 645 13.03 -1.37 -5.74
CA LEU A 645 13.87 -0.85 -6.82
C LEU A 645 13.12 -0.76 -8.17
N GLN A 646 12.22 -1.71 -8.46
CA GLN A 646 11.38 -1.62 -9.64
C GLN A 646 10.35 -0.49 -9.57
N ARG A 647 9.76 -0.21 -8.41
CA ARG A 647 8.86 0.94 -8.21
C ARG A 647 9.64 2.24 -8.44
N ASP A 648 10.80 2.39 -7.82
CA ASP A 648 11.68 3.55 -7.97
C ASP A 648 12.08 3.74 -9.43
N LYS A 649 12.45 2.66 -10.13
CA LYS A 649 12.74 2.70 -11.57
C LYS A 649 11.55 3.18 -12.39
N ARG A 650 10.33 2.71 -12.10
CA ARG A 650 9.10 3.16 -12.80
C ARG A 650 8.82 4.63 -12.52
N GLU A 651 9.02 5.09 -11.30
CA GLU A 651 8.83 6.48 -10.91
C GLU A 651 9.83 7.41 -11.61
N ILE A 652 11.12 7.06 -11.61
CA ILE A 652 12.15 7.80 -12.36
C ILE A 652 11.84 7.79 -13.86
N SER A 653 11.38 6.66 -14.41
CA SER A 653 11.00 6.58 -15.83
C SER A 653 9.81 7.48 -16.15
N ARG A 654 8.82 7.58 -15.27
CA ARG A 654 7.69 8.53 -15.43
C ARG A 654 8.15 9.98 -15.34
N LEU A 655 9.04 10.31 -14.40
CA LEU A 655 9.61 11.66 -14.29
C LEU A 655 10.37 12.02 -15.57
N LEU A 656 11.19 11.10 -16.09
CA LEU A 656 11.91 11.27 -17.36
C LEU A 656 10.96 11.46 -18.55
N GLU A 657 9.89 10.66 -18.64
CA GLU A 657 8.87 10.79 -19.69
C GLU A 657 8.15 12.15 -19.60
N SER A 658 7.82 12.58 -18.37
CA SER A 658 7.18 13.88 -18.13
C SER A 658 8.10 15.03 -18.53
N GLU A 659 9.37 14.99 -18.14
CA GLU A 659 10.36 16.01 -18.50
C GLU A 659 10.59 16.04 -20.01
N LYS A 660 10.70 14.87 -20.65
CA LYS A 660 10.78 14.76 -22.12
C LYS A 660 9.54 15.33 -22.82
N SER A 661 8.34 15.12 -22.26
CA SER A 661 7.10 15.70 -22.81
C SER A 661 7.06 17.22 -22.66
N THR A 662 7.47 17.75 -21.50
CA THR A 662 7.56 19.21 -21.28
C THR A 662 8.62 19.85 -22.18
N ALA A 663 9.77 19.22 -22.35
CA ALA A 663 10.82 19.67 -23.27
C ALA A 663 10.36 19.64 -24.73
N SER A 664 9.63 18.58 -25.15
CA SER A 664 9.04 18.50 -26.49
C SER A 664 7.98 19.57 -26.72
N GLN A 665 7.15 19.86 -25.72
CA GLN A 665 6.13 20.91 -25.78
C GLN A 665 6.76 22.31 -25.80
N ALA A 666 7.78 22.56 -24.99
CA ALA A 666 8.57 23.79 -25.03
C ALA A 666 9.24 23.96 -26.39
N HIS A 667 9.81 22.89 -26.96
CA HIS A 667 10.38 22.92 -28.31
C HIS A 667 9.33 23.25 -29.37
N LYS A 668 8.14 22.65 -29.33
CA LYS A 668 7.04 22.98 -30.24
C LYS A 668 6.61 24.45 -30.11
N SER A 669 6.50 24.97 -28.88
CA SER A 669 6.21 26.38 -28.63
C SER A 669 7.28 27.29 -29.22
N HIS A 670 8.56 27.00 -28.97
CA HIS A 670 9.67 27.76 -29.55
C HIS A 670 9.71 27.70 -31.08
N VAL A 671 9.42 26.55 -31.69
CA VAL A 671 9.31 26.44 -33.15
C VAL A 671 8.15 27.28 -33.69
N GLN A 672 7.02 27.31 -32.99
CA GLN A 672 5.87 28.14 -33.38
C GLN A 672 6.18 29.63 -33.23
N ASP A 673 6.85 30.02 -32.14
CA ASP A 673 7.31 31.40 -31.92
C ASP A 673 8.32 31.83 -32.98
N MET A 674 9.24 30.94 -33.36
CA MET A 674 10.18 31.19 -34.46
C MET A 674 9.45 31.38 -35.79
N LYS A 675 8.43 30.57 -36.09
CA LYS A 675 7.59 30.77 -37.28
C LYS A 675 6.82 32.10 -37.25
N ASN A 676 6.27 32.47 -36.10
CA ASN A 676 5.57 33.74 -35.93
C ASN A 676 6.52 34.93 -36.11
N LYS A 677 7.70 34.89 -35.48
CA LYS A 677 8.76 35.88 -35.69
C LYS A 677 9.20 35.93 -37.16
N GLN A 678 9.33 34.79 -37.83
CA GLN A 678 9.65 34.76 -39.26
C GLN A 678 8.57 35.43 -40.12
N LYS A 679 7.28 35.23 -39.81
CA LYS A 679 6.19 35.93 -40.49
C LYS A 679 6.27 37.44 -40.28
N VAL A 680 6.47 37.89 -39.04
CA VAL A 680 6.65 39.32 -38.71
C VAL A 680 7.85 39.91 -39.44
N ILE A 681 8.97 39.18 -39.52
CA ILE A 681 10.15 39.61 -40.30
C ILE A 681 9.80 39.74 -41.78
N ASN A 682 9.06 38.78 -42.35
CA ASN A 682 8.65 38.83 -43.75
C ASN A 682 7.70 40.02 -44.02
N GLU A 683 6.76 40.31 -43.12
CA GLU A 683 5.89 41.48 -43.18
C GLU A 683 6.67 42.79 -43.08
N LEU A 684 7.60 42.89 -42.13
CA LEU A 684 8.50 44.05 -42.00
C LEU A 684 9.39 44.24 -43.23
N ASN A 685 9.80 43.15 -43.89
CA ASN A 685 10.56 43.22 -45.14
C ASN A 685 9.70 43.74 -46.29
N LEU A 686 8.42 43.32 -46.39
CA LEU A 686 7.48 43.85 -47.39
C LEU A 686 7.20 45.35 -47.17
N VAL A 687 7.00 45.77 -45.91
CA VAL A 687 6.82 47.18 -45.57
C VAL A 687 8.09 47.98 -45.88
N ASN A 688 9.28 47.43 -45.62
CA ASN A 688 10.54 48.07 -46.01
C ASN A 688 10.69 48.20 -47.53
N GLU A 689 10.30 47.18 -48.30
CA GLU A 689 10.27 47.23 -49.76
C GLU A 689 9.31 48.32 -50.27
N GLU A 690 8.12 48.46 -49.67
CA GLU A 690 7.17 49.53 -49.98
C GLU A 690 7.72 50.92 -49.63
N LEU A 691 8.30 51.07 -48.43
CA LEU A 691 8.94 52.32 -48.03
C LEU A 691 10.10 52.68 -48.95
N ARG A 692 10.92 51.71 -49.38
CA ARG A 692 11.99 51.93 -50.36
C ARG A 692 11.44 52.41 -51.71
N ARG A 693 10.34 51.80 -52.20
CA ARG A 693 9.66 52.26 -53.42
C ARG A 693 9.13 53.69 -53.29
N ASN A 694 8.50 54.03 -52.16
CA ASN A 694 8.00 55.38 -51.91
C ASN A 694 9.12 56.41 -51.79
N VAL A 695 10.26 56.04 -51.19
CA VAL A 695 11.44 56.91 -51.14
C VAL A 695 12.00 57.15 -52.54
N LEU A 696 12.04 56.12 -53.40
CA LEU A 696 12.47 56.27 -54.79
C LEU A 696 11.54 57.21 -55.57
N SER A 697 10.21 57.05 -55.46
CA SER A 697 9.26 57.92 -56.15
C SER A 697 9.32 59.36 -55.65
N LEU A 698 9.45 59.57 -54.33
CA LEU A 698 9.64 60.91 -53.75
C LEU A 698 10.96 61.53 -54.18
N ASN A 699 12.02 60.73 -54.38
CA ASN A 699 13.30 61.22 -54.86
C ASN A 699 13.25 61.59 -56.35
N GLU A 700 12.51 60.85 -57.17
CA GLU A 700 12.21 61.20 -58.57
C GLU A 700 11.39 62.50 -58.65
N GLU A 701 10.36 62.64 -57.81
CA GLU A 701 9.59 63.88 -57.68
C GLU A 701 10.48 65.06 -57.27
N LYS A 702 11.35 64.86 -56.26
CA LYS A 702 12.32 65.87 -55.81
C LYS A 702 13.26 66.28 -56.95
N GLN A 703 13.81 65.33 -57.70
CA GLN A 703 14.68 65.63 -58.86
C GLN A 703 13.92 66.44 -59.92
N SER A 704 12.65 66.11 -60.20
CA SER A 704 11.83 66.86 -61.14
C SER A 704 11.58 68.31 -60.68
N LEU A 705 11.38 68.51 -59.37
CA LEU A 705 11.23 69.84 -58.76
C LEU A 705 12.54 70.63 -58.77
N GLU A 706 13.68 69.98 -58.54
CA GLU A 706 15.00 70.61 -58.65
C GLU A 706 15.30 71.08 -60.08
N ILE A 707 14.90 70.31 -61.11
CA ILE A 707 14.99 70.72 -62.51
C ILE A 707 14.12 71.96 -62.77
N LYS A 708 12.86 71.94 -62.33
CA LYS A 708 11.94 73.10 -62.45
C LYS A 708 12.45 74.34 -61.70
N LEU A 709 13.08 74.15 -60.54
CA LEU A 709 13.69 75.24 -59.78
C LEU A 709 14.89 75.83 -60.53
N LYS A 710 15.76 75.00 -61.13
CA LYS A 710 16.86 75.47 -61.98
C LYS A 710 16.37 76.22 -63.21
N GLU A 711 15.31 75.75 -63.86
CA GLU A 711 14.67 76.45 -64.97
C GLU A 711 14.13 77.82 -64.55
N SER A 712 13.46 77.88 -63.39
CA SER A 712 12.94 79.13 -62.83
C SER A 712 14.06 80.10 -62.42
N GLN A 713 15.17 79.58 -61.88
CA GLN A 713 16.38 80.37 -61.56
C GLN A 713 17.03 80.93 -62.82
N ASN A 714 17.11 80.16 -63.90
CA ASN A 714 17.62 80.63 -65.19
C ASN A 714 16.71 81.71 -65.82
N GLN A 715 15.39 81.56 -65.68
CA GLN A 715 14.43 82.61 -66.07
C GLN A 715 14.62 83.89 -65.25
N LEU A 716 14.80 83.79 -63.93
CA LEU A 716 15.12 84.93 -63.06
C LEU A 716 16.44 85.60 -63.42
N ALA A 717 17.49 84.83 -63.75
CA ALA A 717 18.77 85.38 -64.20
C ALA A 717 18.61 86.18 -65.50
N THR A 718 17.80 85.68 -66.44
CA THR A 718 17.51 86.36 -67.72
C THR A 718 16.73 87.66 -67.50
N ILE A 719 15.73 87.65 -66.62
CA ILE A 719 14.97 88.86 -66.24
C ILE A 719 15.87 89.85 -65.49
N SER A 720 16.79 89.39 -64.64
CA SER A 720 17.75 90.26 -63.96
C SER A 720 18.74 90.92 -64.94
N ALA A 721 19.16 90.20 -65.99
CA ALA A 721 20.01 90.75 -67.04
C ALA A 721 19.26 91.82 -67.85
N GLN A 722 17.98 91.59 -68.16
CA GLN A 722 17.12 92.59 -68.79
C GLN A 722 16.92 93.82 -67.89
N ALA A 723 16.70 93.63 -66.58
CA ALA A 723 16.59 94.73 -65.62
C ALA A 723 17.89 95.57 -65.54
N SER A 724 19.06 94.94 -65.64
CA SER A 724 20.35 95.65 -65.68
C SER A 724 20.53 96.49 -66.95
N GLN A 725 20.04 96.02 -68.10
CA GLN A 725 20.00 96.80 -69.34
C GLN A 725 19.07 98.02 -69.24
N TYR A 726 17.89 97.84 -68.64
CA TYR A 726 16.96 98.96 -68.40
C TYR A 726 17.52 99.96 -67.39
N LEU A 727 18.21 99.51 -66.34
CA LEU A 727 18.94 100.40 -65.41
C LEU A 727 20.06 101.18 -66.12
N GLY A 728 20.76 100.58 -67.09
CA GLY A 728 21.73 101.29 -67.93
C GLY A 728 21.07 102.37 -68.80
N LYS A 729 19.90 102.10 -69.37
CA LYS A 729 19.11 103.10 -70.10
C LYS A 729 18.62 104.23 -69.18
N ILE A 730 18.15 103.91 -67.98
CA ILE A 730 17.72 104.91 -66.98
C ILE A 730 18.89 105.81 -66.58
N ARG A 731 20.08 105.27 -66.29
CA ARG A 731 21.28 106.09 -66.00
C ARG A 731 21.67 107.02 -67.15
N SER A 732 21.52 106.57 -68.40
CA SER A 732 21.78 107.43 -69.57
C SER A 732 20.76 108.55 -69.75
N LEU A 733 19.52 108.33 -69.32
CA LEU A 733 18.45 109.34 -69.32
C LEU A 733 18.58 110.29 -68.13
N GLU A 734 18.96 109.79 -66.95
CA GLU A 734 19.26 110.60 -65.76
C GLU A 734 20.44 111.55 -66.01
N ALA A 735 21.50 111.10 -66.72
CA ALA A 735 22.61 111.96 -67.11
C ALA A 735 22.15 113.11 -68.05
N LYS A 736 21.26 112.81 -69.02
CA LYS A 736 20.66 113.83 -69.90
C LYS A 736 19.75 114.81 -69.15
N LEU A 737 19.03 114.33 -68.14
CA LEU A 737 18.12 115.15 -67.33
C LEU A 737 18.92 116.06 -66.37
N LYS A 738 20.05 115.60 -65.85
CA LYS A 738 20.97 116.39 -65.02
C LYS A 738 21.66 117.52 -65.81
N ASP A 739 22.00 117.27 -67.08
CA ASP A 739 22.55 118.27 -68.01
C ASP A 739 21.50 119.33 -68.42
N GLN A 740 20.23 118.93 -68.51
CA GLN A 740 19.11 119.86 -68.71
C GLN A 740 18.78 120.65 -67.44
N GLN A 741 18.91 120.06 -66.25
CA GLN A 741 18.74 120.75 -64.97
C GLN A 741 19.82 121.81 -64.73
N ALA A 742 21.08 121.56 -65.11
CA ALA A 742 22.16 122.55 -65.03
C ALA A 742 21.91 123.81 -65.91
N LYS A 743 21.33 123.62 -67.10
CA LYS A 743 20.91 124.73 -67.98
C LYS A 743 19.73 125.52 -67.43
N LEU A 744 18.82 124.87 -66.70
CA LEU A 744 17.69 125.52 -66.02
C LEU A 744 18.12 126.31 -64.78
N THR A 745 19.17 125.88 -64.07
CA THR A 745 19.74 126.62 -62.92
C THR A 745 20.49 127.88 -63.34
N ASP A 746 21.13 127.91 -64.50
CA ASP A 746 21.80 129.11 -65.03
C ASP A 746 20.80 130.16 -65.52
N LEU A 747 19.68 129.74 -66.14
CA LEU A 747 18.59 130.62 -66.57
C LEU A 747 17.75 131.16 -65.40
N THR A 748 17.61 130.42 -64.30
CA THR A 748 16.92 130.88 -63.08
C THR A 748 17.77 131.84 -62.22
N ALA A 749 19.11 131.77 -62.31
CA ALA A 749 20.01 132.76 -61.70
C ALA A 749 19.99 134.13 -62.40
N GLU A 750 19.75 134.17 -63.72
CA GLU A 750 19.49 135.43 -64.44
C GLU A 750 18.09 135.99 -64.15
N HIS A 751 17.08 135.11 -64.05
CA HIS A 751 15.69 135.50 -63.76
C HIS A 751 15.54 136.14 -62.35
N THR A 752 16.21 135.60 -61.34
CA THR A 752 16.17 136.13 -59.95
C THR A 752 16.90 137.48 -59.78
N LYS A 753 17.90 137.79 -60.62
CA LYS A 753 18.53 139.13 -60.68
C LYS A 753 17.65 140.18 -61.35
N LEU A 754 16.79 139.77 -62.29
CA LEU A 754 15.83 140.65 -62.97
C LEU A 754 14.55 140.85 -62.11
N GLU A 755 14.07 139.81 -61.41
CA GLU A 755 12.95 139.91 -60.45
C GLU A 755 13.28 140.77 -59.23
N GLY A 756 14.53 140.80 -58.77
CA GLY A 756 14.98 141.68 -57.68
C GLY A 756 15.01 143.17 -58.04
N LYS A 757 15.15 143.50 -59.34
CA LYS A 757 15.01 144.89 -59.83
C LYS A 757 13.54 145.26 -60.05
N LEU A 758 12.71 144.30 -60.48
CA LEU A 758 11.27 144.47 -60.71
C LEU A 758 10.49 144.71 -59.41
N ARG A 759 10.81 144.00 -58.31
CA ARG A 759 10.14 144.17 -57.01
C ARG A 759 10.40 145.52 -56.31
N LYS A 760 11.54 146.18 -56.59
CA LYS A 760 11.80 147.55 -56.08
C LYS A 760 11.02 148.62 -56.86
N THR A 761 10.76 148.39 -58.15
CA THR A 761 9.89 149.26 -58.96
C THR A 761 8.41 149.02 -58.68
N GLU A 762 7.99 147.80 -58.35
CA GLU A 762 6.60 147.47 -58.01
C GLU A 762 6.14 148.03 -56.65
N TYR A 763 7.02 148.11 -55.64
CA TYR A 763 6.68 148.73 -54.34
C TYR A 763 6.48 150.25 -54.47
N LEU A 764 7.29 150.92 -55.31
CA LEU A 764 7.11 152.35 -55.65
C LEU A 764 5.87 152.60 -56.52
N CYS A 765 5.47 151.64 -57.36
CA CYS A 765 4.23 151.72 -58.16
C CYS A 765 2.96 151.51 -57.31
N GLN A 766 2.96 150.62 -56.30
CA GLN A 766 1.79 150.44 -55.43
C GLN A 766 1.54 151.65 -54.51
N GLU A 767 2.58 152.32 -54.02
CA GLU A 767 2.43 153.56 -53.24
C GLU A 767 1.84 154.69 -54.12
N ARG A 768 2.34 154.83 -55.36
CA ARG A 768 1.79 155.74 -56.38
C ARG A 768 0.36 155.37 -56.82
N GLU A 769 -0.01 154.09 -56.86
CA GLU A 769 -1.37 153.65 -57.19
C GLU A 769 -2.40 153.99 -56.10
N THR A 770 -2.00 154.01 -54.82
CA THR A 770 -2.86 154.50 -53.73
C THR A 770 -3.05 156.03 -53.75
N GLU A 771 -2.04 156.80 -54.15
CA GLU A 771 -2.19 158.25 -54.45
C GLU A 771 -3.04 158.50 -55.71
N ILE A 772 -2.90 157.68 -56.75
CA ILE A 772 -3.72 157.76 -57.99
C ILE A 772 -5.19 157.38 -57.71
N GLY A 773 -5.47 156.52 -56.73
CA GLY A 773 -6.83 156.22 -56.27
C GLY A 773 -7.53 157.41 -55.61
N GLN A 774 -6.81 158.18 -54.79
CA GLN A 774 -7.33 159.41 -54.17
C GLN A 774 -7.44 160.56 -55.19
N LEU A 775 -6.48 160.66 -56.13
CA LEU A 775 -6.54 161.63 -57.23
C LEU A 775 -7.62 161.30 -58.27
N LYS A 776 -8.04 160.03 -58.45
CA LYS A 776 -9.15 159.66 -59.34
C LYS A 776 -10.53 160.05 -58.80
N VAL A 777 -10.71 160.08 -57.48
CA VAL A 777 -11.95 160.62 -56.86
C VAL A 777 -12.01 162.15 -57.00
N ALA A 778 -10.86 162.84 -56.94
CA ALA A 778 -10.77 164.28 -57.23
C ALA A 778 -10.86 164.62 -58.74
N ASN A 779 -10.43 163.72 -59.63
CA ASN A 779 -10.56 163.88 -61.08
C ASN A 779 -12.00 163.66 -61.56
N ALA A 780 -12.81 162.87 -60.85
CA ALA A 780 -14.24 162.74 -61.14
C ALA A 780 -15.01 164.05 -60.85
N SER A 781 -14.68 164.77 -59.76
CA SER A 781 -15.25 166.10 -59.48
C SER A 781 -14.79 167.19 -60.46
N LEU A 782 -13.55 167.11 -60.97
CA LEU A 782 -13.05 168.04 -62.01
C LEU A 782 -13.56 167.70 -63.42
N LYS A 783 -14.00 166.46 -63.67
CA LYS A 783 -14.58 166.04 -64.96
C LYS A 783 -16.04 166.51 -65.12
N ASP A 784 -16.80 166.62 -64.04
CA ASP A 784 -18.10 167.28 -64.04
C ASP A 784 -17.96 168.80 -64.29
N GLU A 785 -16.88 169.42 -63.81
CA GLU A 785 -16.53 170.83 -64.07
C GLU A 785 -16.04 171.08 -65.52
N ALA A 786 -15.31 170.12 -66.12
CA ALA A 786 -14.91 170.15 -67.52
C ALA A 786 -16.10 169.96 -68.49
N SER A 787 -17.15 169.23 -68.08
CA SER A 787 -18.37 169.07 -68.88
C SER A 787 -19.19 170.36 -68.99
N ASN A 788 -19.14 171.22 -67.96
CA ASN A 788 -19.75 172.55 -67.98
C ASN A 788 -18.95 173.57 -68.82
N LEU A 789 -17.62 173.40 -68.95
CA LEU A 789 -16.78 174.25 -69.79
C LEU A 789 -16.85 173.88 -71.29
N ASP A 790 -17.12 172.62 -71.65
CA ASP A 790 -17.31 172.23 -73.07
C ASP A 790 -18.62 172.74 -73.66
N VAL A 791 -19.68 172.88 -72.84
CA VAL A 791 -20.92 173.59 -73.21
C VAL A 791 -20.63 175.07 -73.53
N LEU A 792 -19.59 175.65 -72.93
CA LEU A 792 -19.11 177.01 -73.22
C LEU A 792 -18.28 177.05 -74.53
N VAL A 793 -17.46 176.02 -74.81
CA VAL A 793 -16.69 175.89 -76.07
C VAL A 793 -17.62 175.77 -77.29
N LYS A 794 -18.71 175.00 -77.19
CA LYS A 794 -19.75 174.92 -78.24
C LYS A 794 -20.50 176.22 -78.49
N SER A 795 -20.43 177.18 -77.57
CA SER A 795 -20.97 178.54 -77.77
C SER A 795 -19.97 179.46 -78.50
N HIS A 796 -18.66 179.25 -78.31
CA HIS A 796 -17.60 179.99 -78.99
C HIS A 796 -17.32 179.46 -80.41
N GLU A 797 -17.47 178.17 -80.67
CA GLU A 797 -17.41 177.59 -82.02
C GLU A 797 -18.51 178.14 -82.94
N ARG A 798 -19.71 178.37 -82.39
CA ARG A 798 -20.83 179.00 -83.12
C ARG A 798 -20.56 180.47 -83.48
N SER A 799 -19.72 181.16 -82.69
CA SER A 799 -19.28 182.54 -82.98
C SER A 799 -18.10 182.59 -83.96
N LEU A 800 -17.30 181.52 -84.05
CA LEU A 800 -16.27 181.34 -85.08
C LEU A 800 -16.89 181.05 -86.47
N GLU A 801 -17.96 180.26 -86.54
CA GLU A 801 -18.70 180.04 -87.80
C GLU A 801 -19.32 181.35 -88.37
N GLU A 802 -19.76 182.27 -87.50
CA GLU A 802 -20.23 183.60 -87.91
C GLU A 802 -19.08 184.50 -88.44
N LYS A 803 -17.89 184.39 -87.84
CA LYS A 803 -16.68 185.12 -88.28
C LYS A 803 -16.10 184.57 -89.59
N ASP A 804 -16.20 183.26 -89.82
CA ASP A 804 -15.81 182.65 -91.10
C ASP A 804 -16.78 183.01 -92.24
N GLN A 805 -18.06 183.24 -91.95
CA GLN A 805 -19.01 183.82 -92.91
C GLN A 805 -18.68 185.28 -93.26
N GLU A 806 -18.16 186.09 -92.33
CA GLU A 806 -17.62 187.44 -92.63
C GLU A 806 -16.36 187.37 -93.53
N ILE A 807 -15.47 186.40 -93.33
CA ILE A 807 -14.29 186.18 -94.18
C ILE A 807 -14.69 185.74 -95.60
N CYS A 808 -15.74 184.92 -95.72
CA CYS A 808 -16.28 184.49 -97.01
C CYS A 808 -16.84 185.68 -97.82
N ASN A 809 -17.40 186.69 -97.15
CA ASN A 809 -17.84 187.94 -97.79
C ASN A 809 -16.67 188.85 -98.24
N ILE A 810 -15.58 188.93 -97.48
CA ILE A 810 -14.37 189.69 -97.86
C ILE A 810 -13.63 189.01 -99.03
N GLN A 811 -13.61 187.68 -99.08
CA GLN A 811 -13.08 186.94 -100.23
C GLN A 811 -13.93 187.07 -101.49
N HIS A 812 -15.22 187.37 -101.35
CA HIS A 812 -16.10 187.69 -102.48
C HIS A 812 -15.76 189.07 -103.07
N GLN A 813 -15.47 190.07 -102.23
CA GLN A 813 -15.03 191.42 -102.65
C GLN A 813 -13.62 191.42 -103.30
N LEU A 814 -12.71 190.56 -102.84
CA LEU A 814 -11.38 190.40 -103.46
C LEU A 814 -11.44 189.76 -104.86
N ARG A 815 -12.43 188.90 -105.14
CA ARG A 815 -12.64 188.31 -106.47
C ARG A 815 -13.24 189.30 -107.47
N GLU A 816 -14.09 190.22 -107.03
CA GLU A 816 -14.57 191.32 -107.88
C GLU A 816 -13.44 192.28 -108.28
N LEU A 817 -12.49 192.55 -107.39
CA LEU A 817 -11.25 193.29 -107.71
C LEU A 817 -10.35 192.55 -108.72
N GLN A 818 -10.40 191.21 -108.75
CA GLN A 818 -9.65 190.40 -109.72
C GLN A 818 -10.29 190.41 -111.12
N ARG A 819 -11.61 190.64 -111.23
CA ARG A 819 -12.31 190.89 -112.51
C ARG A 819 -11.98 192.25 -113.11
N ILE A 820 -11.75 193.28 -112.29
CA ILE A 820 -11.27 194.58 -112.80
C ILE A 820 -9.85 194.44 -113.40
N ARG A 821 -9.08 193.43 -112.94
CA ARG A 821 -7.75 193.11 -113.47
C ARG A 821 -7.75 192.40 -114.83
N GLU A 822 -8.87 191.83 -115.31
CA GLU A 822 -8.97 191.41 -116.72
C GLU A 822 -8.76 192.61 -117.66
N MET A 823 -9.24 193.80 -117.30
CA MET A 823 -9.49 194.84 -118.28
C MET A 823 -8.24 195.60 -118.77
N ILE A 824 -7.10 195.48 -118.08
CA ILE A 824 -5.86 196.22 -118.40
C ILE A 824 -4.91 195.44 -119.31
N TYR A 825 -4.88 194.10 -119.25
CA TYR A 825 -3.90 193.33 -120.05
C TYR A 825 -4.37 193.05 -121.50
N GLU A 826 -5.64 193.31 -121.81
CA GLU A 826 -6.18 193.30 -123.18
C GLU A 826 -5.82 194.56 -124.01
N ILE A 827 -5.08 195.55 -123.47
CA ILE A 827 -4.82 196.83 -124.16
C ILE A 827 -3.41 196.96 -124.78
N SER A 828 -2.49 196.00 -124.62
CA SER A 828 -1.18 196.09 -125.29
C SER A 828 -0.72 194.76 -125.89
N ALA A 829 -1.27 194.46 -127.08
CA ALA A 829 -0.58 194.10 -128.33
C ALA A 829 0.70 193.23 -128.23
N GLY A 830 0.88 192.14 -128.99
CA GLY A 830 0.16 191.68 -130.17
C GLY A 830 1.11 190.86 -131.05
N TYR A 831 0.55 189.80 -131.66
CA TYR A 831 1.03 189.04 -132.83
C TYR A 831 2.31 188.18 -132.73
N GLY A 832 2.14 186.86 -132.95
CA GLY A 832 3.22 186.01 -133.49
C GLY A 832 3.16 184.51 -133.23
N LEU A 833 2.33 183.81 -134.03
CA LEU A 833 2.42 182.42 -134.52
C LEU A 833 3.33 181.33 -133.88
N MET A 834 2.70 180.14 -133.80
CA MET A 834 3.16 178.78 -134.13
C MET A 834 4.12 177.98 -133.22
N ALA A 835 3.60 176.77 -132.92
CA ALA A 835 4.22 175.44 -133.02
C ALA A 835 4.88 174.79 -131.78
N PHE A 836 4.34 173.59 -131.46
CA PHE A 836 4.98 172.30 -131.09
C PHE A 836 6.02 172.28 -129.94
N HIS A 837 6.25 171.22 -129.15
CA HIS A 837 5.99 169.77 -129.13
C HIS A 837 6.02 169.40 -127.61
N LEU A 838 5.20 168.48 -127.06
CA LEU A 838 5.36 167.02 -127.04
C LEU A 838 6.69 166.52 -126.42
N LYS A 839 6.54 165.46 -125.61
CA LYS A 839 7.55 164.42 -125.28
C LYS A 839 8.57 164.87 -124.20
N ILE A 840 9.06 164.01 -123.31
CA ILE A 840 9.01 162.56 -123.13
C ILE A 840 9.79 162.24 -121.85
N SER A 841 9.50 161.07 -121.27
CA SER A 841 10.36 160.20 -120.44
C SER A 841 11.24 160.75 -119.32
N THR A 842 11.42 159.82 -118.39
CA THR A 842 12.60 159.67 -117.54
C THR A 842 12.77 160.87 -116.60
N PHE A 843 13.75 160.93 -115.73
CA PHE A 843 15.08 161.33 -116.18
C PHE A 843 15.15 162.19 -117.44
#